data_AF-A0A819EKI1-F1
#
_entry.id   AF-A0A819EKI1-F1
#
_cell.length_a   1.000
_cell.length_b   1.000
_cell.length_c   1.000
_cell.angle_alpha   90.00
_cell.angle_beta   90.00
_cell.angle_gamma   90.00
#
_symmetry.space_group_name_H-M   'P 1'
#
loop_
_entity.id
_entity.type
_entity.pdbx_description
1 polymer ?
#
loop_
_entity_poly.entity_id
_entity_poly.type
_entity_poly.pdbx_seq_one_letter_code
_entity_poly.pdbx_strand_id
1 'polypeptide(L)'
;MRYSIISLLVSRFRCPKGWKHVGGSCYYLSNLTSTSTTANNTCNHFHSNFSNLIQIQNIVELFYIAHVLKRNNLLSLMFSIDPKLLKKKNFIEILNNDRDQWKQMKQKFHTIHMKYLNLTTRIINRLNSIDLHIMRRSKKVKQYKSNETTTTNVSLIVNNDNDEYEYDDLDSSDENDEFQKIEDIHNICNHIDSNVLNDNSTVYILTTYILSNKTICLLSDVELNIKYHHICEYVLDFCFANIICGKHGHCVNTLSGFKCSCSFLYGGLLCDKISQQGQQILISVGIIIILYGISFIPIQRLLRRSNKHRESLERKDDNKNQARNQHYERNSKSTMISIRNIWVALLSIFILSSLLILITLRYYKLFKIDKINDENLETSMNDTIHLIRQCEKISDYRKENIIFFPFALTLIFIFSWSIKREKKCLHTCDGRPGLLPPIVPFGTRNRFITAAVFGIIVYAVLKIFEELLFGLHQTLNHGVLIELFIRILTSIILGLRYYPVVASLQLRHIIVRFLTFIYVLCDIVYTIVREGSCMGFLPLSGQYTVLEETKLRVELGSWFIIYGLIKNIPHFFFLAYISAELCMRFVYDSIYVSLKTKQSIWLVSNVEFNELKYSKYYVTKLLRRNRSLSQIITQQNVTNQSRLREFFNFFFYWDDSFRFTTIATCTYTVAFTFLYYLACTFVFLYTSRSIGHISFIRSYIEYSANVEINEKFSLKREIILSAIFTAILYGYQLCIGMQKYKKHKLQLNKGIYSEIPSEKEFKLSSIASNSVHYSGFLVGYMAWGFVICFHLILLILIGIRILTFQIRYIELVLAIIVPILVIYLLKMLSMRSAGKFLFIQNLNNKRKLECGKIYAIFLYFSFFADCFLGIASCIIRLIKATFLNIVYMARLDYSFFGRPLEKF
;
A
#
# COMPACT_ATOMS: atom_id res chain seq x y z
N MET A 1 -31.91 2.11 3.00
CA MET A 1 -32.80 2.79 3.98
C MET A 1 -32.18 4.05 4.65
N ARG A 2 -31.28 4.83 4.03
CA ARG A 2 -30.71 6.06 4.66
C ARG A 2 -30.95 7.41 3.94
N TYR A 3 -31.36 7.41 2.67
CA TYR A 3 -31.64 8.66 1.94
C TYR A 3 -32.99 9.32 2.30
N SER A 4 -33.97 8.55 2.77
CA SER A 4 -35.33 9.05 3.07
C SER A 4 -35.34 10.14 4.15
N ILE A 5 -34.56 9.96 5.23
CA ILE A 5 -34.56 10.87 6.39
C ILE A 5 -34.03 12.26 6.04
N ILE A 6 -33.03 12.35 5.14
CA ILE A 6 -32.48 13.65 4.72
C ILE A 6 -33.49 14.41 3.84
N SER A 7 -34.21 13.72 2.95
CA SER A 7 -35.29 14.31 2.15
C SER A 7 -36.42 14.87 3.02
N LEU A 8 -36.79 14.14 4.08
CA LEU A 8 -37.81 14.54 5.07
C LEU A 8 -37.38 15.69 6.00
N LEU A 9 -36.08 16.00 6.11
CA LEU A 9 -35.58 17.14 6.88
C LEU A 9 -35.49 18.40 6.04
N VAL A 10 -35.02 18.31 4.78
CA VAL A 10 -34.94 19.47 3.87
C VAL A 10 -36.33 20.04 3.57
N SER A 11 -37.36 19.19 3.45
CA SER A 11 -38.73 19.62 3.14
C SER A 11 -39.46 20.37 4.27
N ARG A 12 -38.87 20.49 5.47
CA ARG A 12 -39.43 21.28 6.58
C ARG A 12 -38.97 22.74 6.63
N PHE A 13 -37.95 23.13 5.89
CA PHE A 13 -37.51 24.52 5.83
C PHE A 13 -38.40 25.34 4.89
N ARG A 14 -39.27 26.18 5.48
CA ARG A 14 -40.01 27.21 4.74
C ARG A 14 -39.20 28.50 4.74
N CYS A 15 -38.91 29.04 3.55
CA CYS A 15 -38.36 30.39 3.43
C CYS A 15 -39.32 31.45 4.02
N PRO A 16 -38.82 32.65 4.39
CA PRO A 16 -39.67 33.76 4.81
C PRO A 16 -40.77 34.07 3.77
N LYS A 17 -41.91 34.57 4.24
CA LYS A 17 -43.10 34.75 3.40
C LYS A 17 -42.82 35.76 2.27
N GLY A 18 -42.79 35.27 1.02
CA GLY A 18 -42.43 36.05 -0.18
C GLY A 18 -41.08 35.66 -0.81
N TRP A 19 -40.26 34.86 -0.14
CA TRP A 19 -38.98 34.36 -0.65
C TRP A 19 -39.16 32.97 -1.32
N LYS A 20 -38.49 32.72 -2.44
CA LYS A 20 -38.51 31.44 -3.18
C LYS A 20 -37.33 30.55 -2.76
N HIS A 21 -37.59 29.31 -2.36
CA HIS A 21 -36.54 28.34 -2.05
C HIS A 21 -35.99 27.70 -3.33
N VAL A 22 -34.67 27.75 -3.55
CA VAL A 22 -34.03 26.97 -4.63
C VAL A 22 -32.65 26.49 -4.22
N GLY A 23 -32.33 25.23 -4.52
CA GLY A 23 -30.99 24.63 -4.29
C GLY A 23 -30.56 24.42 -2.83
N GLY A 24 -31.26 25.02 -1.86
CA GLY A 24 -30.87 25.07 -0.44
C GLY A 24 -30.80 26.50 0.13
N SER A 25 -30.86 27.52 -0.73
CA SER A 25 -30.92 28.94 -0.35
C SER A 25 -32.35 29.49 -0.53
N CYS A 26 -32.64 30.61 0.12
CA CYS A 26 -33.86 31.39 -0.09
C CYS A 26 -33.53 32.65 -0.91
N TYR A 27 -34.31 32.95 -1.95
CA TYR A 27 -34.10 34.11 -2.83
C TYR A 27 -35.28 35.07 -2.81
N TYR A 28 -35.00 36.37 -2.79
CA TYR A 28 -35.99 37.43 -2.98
C TYR A 28 -35.76 38.17 -4.30
N LEU A 29 -36.84 38.35 -5.06
CA LEU A 29 -36.87 39.00 -6.37
C LEU A 29 -37.69 40.29 -6.24
N SER A 30 -37.01 41.44 -6.18
CA SER A 30 -37.65 42.75 -6.14
C SER A 30 -37.64 43.40 -7.52
N ASN A 31 -38.81 43.88 -7.97
CA ASN A 31 -38.96 44.72 -9.14
C ASN A 31 -39.08 46.22 -8.81
N LEU A 32 -39.10 46.58 -7.52
CA LEU A 32 -39.35 47.95 -7.03
C LEU A 32 -38.07 48.78 -6.83
N THR A 33 -36.89 48.17 -6.93
CA THR A 33 -35.61 48.81 -6.62
C THR A 33 -34.75 48.96 -7.87
N SER A 34 -34.62 50.21 -8.35
CA SER A 34 -33.84 50.56 -9.54
C SER A 34 -32.40 51.00 -9.26
N THR A 35 -32.02 51.16 -7.98
CA THR A 35 -30.69 51.61 -7.55
C THR A 35 -30.09 50.68 -6.51
N SER A 36 -28.79 50.39 -6.61
CA SER A 36 -28.10 49.45 -5.72
C SER A 36 -28.24 49.79 -4.23
N THR A 37 -28.26 51.07 -3.86
CA THR A 37 -28.47 51.53 -2.48
C THR A 37 -29.87 51.24 -1.95
N THR A 38 -30.93 51.49 -2.73
CA THR A 38 -32.30 51.11 -2.32
C THR A 38 -32.48 49.60 -2.30
N ALA A 39 -31.83 48.86 -3.21
CA ALA A 39 -31.86 47.39 -3.22
C ALA A 39 -31.15 46.78 -2.01
N ASN A 40 -29.96 47.28 -1.65
CA ASN A 40 -29.22 46.87 -0.45
C ASN A 40 -30.04 47.15 0.83
N ASN A 41 -30.55 48.38 0.97
CA ASN A 41 -31.44 48.74 2.09
C ASN A 41 -32.70 47.84 2.12
N THR A 42 -33.24 47.44 0.97
CA THR A 42 -34.39 46.53 0.90
C THR A 42 -34.03 45.11 1.39
N CYS A 43 -32.90 44.53 0.95
CA CYS A 43 -32.45 43.22 1.44
C CYS A 43 -32.24 43.25 2.97
N ASN A 44 -31.55 44.28 3.48
CA ASN A 44 -31.30 44.46 4.91
C ASN A 44 -32.60 44.66 5.73
N HIS A 45 -33.59 45.37 5.18
CA HIS A 45 -34.88 45.60 5.86
C HIS A 45 -35.69 44.31 6.06
N PHE A 46 -35.47 43.26 5.26
CA PHE A 46 -36.06 41.93 5.48
C PHE A 46 -35.44 41.14 6.66
N HIS A 47 -34.88 41.83 7.66
CA HIS A 47 -34.36 41.28 8.92
C HIS A 47 -33.35 40.12 8.75
N SER A 48 -32.56 40.15 7.68
CA SER A 48 -31.51 39.17 7.42
C SER A 48 -30.16 39.85 7.23
N ASN A 49 -29.39 39.93 8.34
CA ASN A 49 -27.99 40.38 8.38
C ASN A 49 -27.02 39.51 7.55
N PHE A 50 -27.54 38.53 6.81
CA PHE A 50 -26.84 37.55 5.99
C PHE A 50 -27.45 37.44 4.58
N SER A 51 -28.20 38.46 4.14
CA SER A 51 -28.70 38.54 2.76
C SER A 51 -27.69 39.26 1.87
N ASN A 52 -27.20 38.57 0.84
CA ASN A 52 -26.25 39.13 -0.12
C ASN A 52 -26.99 39.69 -1.33
N LEU A 53 -26.68 40.95 -1.68
CA LEU A 53 -27.21 41.62 -2.87
C LEU A 53 -26.44 41.18 -4.12
N ILE A 54 -27.08 40.41 -4.99
CA ILE A 54 -26.56 40.06 -6.31
C ILE A 54 -27.14 41.05 -7.32
N GLN A 55 -26.27 41.82 -7.97
CA GLN A 55 -26.63 42.72 -9.06
C GLN A 55 -26.40 42.02 -10.41
N ILE A 56 -27.41 42.00 -11.27
CA ILE A 56 -27.32 41.39 -12.60
C ILE A 56 -26.91 42.47 -13.59
N GLN A 57 -25.66 42.44 -14.05
CA GLN A 57 -25.08 43.45 -14.94
C GLN A 57 -25.23 43.08 -16.41
N ASN A 58 -25.36 41.79 -16.75
CA ASN A 58 -25.53 41.34 -18.13
C ASN A 58 -26.36 40.05 -18.29
N ILE A 59 -26.73 39.72 -19.53
CA ILE A 59 -27.57 38.56 -19.83
C ILE A 59 -26.84 37.21 -19.63
N VAL A 60 -25.51 37.20 -19.63
CA VAL A 60 -24.70 36.00 -19.38
C VAL A 60 -24.72 35.65 -17.89
N GLU A 61 -24.76 36.63 -16.99
CA GLU A 61 -24.99 36.41 -15.56
C GLU A 61 -26.41 35.90 -15.27
N LEU A 62 -27.42 36.39 -15.99
CA LEU A 62 -28.78 35.84 -15.92
C LEU A 62 -28.81 34.37 -16.38
N PHE A 63 -28.11 34.02 -17.46
CA PHE A 63 -27.92 32.64 -17.90
C PHE A 63 -27.08 31.81 -16.91
N TYR A 64 -26.07 32.39 -16.27
CA TYR A 64 -25.25 31.73 -15.24
C TYR A 64 -26.12 31.36 -14.04
N ILE A 65 -26.94 32.29 -13.53
CA ILE A 65 -27.90 32.03 -12.46
C ILE A 65 -28.87 30.92 -12.90
N ALA A 66 -29.50 31.02 -14.08
CA ALA A 66 -30.39 29.98 -14.59
C ALA A 66 -29.71 28.60 -14.75
N HIS A 67 -28.42 28.57 -15.10
CA HIS A 67 -27.65 27.34 -15.28
C HIS A 67 -27.16 26.73 -13.95
N VAL A 68 -26.74 27.56 -12.99
CA VAL A 68 -26.45 27.13 -11.60
C VAL A 68 -27.68 26.46 -10.98
N LEU A 69 -28.88 26.97 -11.27
CA LEU A 69 -30.16 26.38 -10.83
C LEU A 69 -30.50 25.05 -11.54
N LYS A 70 -29.90 24.72 -12.71
CA LYS A 70 -30.00 23.39 -13.39
C LYS A 70 -28.85 22.42 -13.01
N ARG A 71 -27.76 22.93 -12.41
CA ARG A 71 -26.67 22.26 -11.67
C ARG A 71 -25.53 21.58 -12.46
N ASN A 72 -24.32 22.13 -12.26
CA ASN A 72 -22.98 21.51 -12.30
C ASN A 72 -22.54 20.65 -13.51
N ASN A 73 -22.06 21.27 -14.61
CA ASN A 73 -20.74 20.91 -15.18
C ASN A 73 -20.17 21.96 -16.15
N LEU A 74 -19.16 22.73 -15.72
CA LEU A 74 -18.64 23.88 -16.51
C LEU A 74 -17.54 23.51 -17.53
N LEU A 75 -16.91 22.33 -17.40
CA LEU A 75 -15.69 21.99 -18.14
C LEU A 75 -15.90 21.75 -19.65
N SER A 76 -17.13 21.43 -20.07
CA SER A 76 -17.46 21.07 -21.46
C SER A 76 -17.39 22.26 -22.42
N LEU A 77 -17.79 23.46 -21.97
CA LEU A 77 -18.03 24.60 -22.85
C LEU A 77 -16.76 25.39 -23.22
N MET A 78 -15.65 25.21 -22.49
CA MET A 78 -14.43 26.02 -22.67
C MET A 78 -13.45 25.47 -23.73
N PHE A 79 -13.66 24.26 -24.25
CA PHE A 79 -12.70 23.59 -25.16
C PHE A 79 -13.00 23.76 -26.67
N SER A 80 -14.01 24.55 -27.05
CA SER A 80 -14.41 24.80 -28.44
C SER A 80 -13.96 26.15 -29.03
N ILE A 81 -13.10 26.91 -28.32
CA ILE A 81 -12.49 28.15 -28.82
C ILE A 81 -11.04 27.86 -29.22
N ASP A 82 -10.68 28.06 -30.50
CA ASP A 82 -9.36 27.71 -31.03
C ASP A 82 -8.25 28.53 -30.33
N PRO A 83 -7.30 27.88 -29.62
CA PRO A 83 -6.23 28.57 -28.88
C PRO A 83 -5.24 29.31 -29.79
N LYS A 84 -5.29 29.15 -31.11
CA LYS A 84 -4.49 29.95 -32.05
C LYS A 84 -4.93 31.40 -32.15
N LEU A 85 -6.22 31.70 -31.97
CA LEU A 85 -6.76 33.06 -32.09
C LEU A 85 -6.29 34.01 -30.98
N LEU A 86 -5.93 33.49 -29.80
CA LEU A 86 -5.52 34.29 -28.64
C LEU A 86 -4.02 34.61 -28.59
N LYS A 87 -3.25 34.30 -29.64
CA LYS A 87 -1.86 34.75 -29.77
C LYS A 87 -1.72 35.90 -30.78
N LYS A 88 -1.50 37.11 -30.21
CA LYS A 88 -0.73 38.22 -30.81
C LYS A 88 -1.47 39.25 -31.69
N LYS A 89 -2.73 39.58 -31.41
CA LYS A 89 -3.39 40.82 -31.90
C LYS A 89 -4.18 41.54 -30.78
N ASN A 90 -4.40 42.85 -30.96
CA ASN A 90 -5.03 43.71 -29.96
C ASN A 90 -6.55 43.82 -30.21
N PHE A 91 -7.35 43.81 -29.14
CA PHE A 91 -8.79 43.47 -29.20
C PHE A 91 -9.63 44.38 -30.10
N ILE A 92 -9.28 45.66 -30.20
CA ILE A 92 -10.00 46.68 -31.00
C ILE A 92 -9.88 46.41 -32.51
N GLU A 93 -8.78 45.82 -32.97
CA GLU A 93 -8.54 45.56 -34.40
C GLU A 93 -9.44 44.45 -34.97
N ILE A 94 -9.89 43.53 -34.11
CA ILE A 94 -10.74 42.39 -34.47
C ILE A 94 -12.17 42.84 -34.80
N LEU A 95 -12.69 43.85 -34.08
CA LEU A 95 -14.09 44.29 -34.17
C LEU A 95 -14.44 44.96 -35.50
N ASN A 96 -13.47 45.52 -36.22
CA ASN A 96 -13.71 46.27 -37.46
C ASN A 96 -13.69 45.41 -38.73
N ASN A 97 -12.92 44.31 -38.76
CA ASN A 97 -12.68 43.56 -40.01
C ASN A 97 -13.71 42.44 -40.29
N ASP A 98 -14.25 41.75 -39.28
CA ASP A 98 -15.07 40.53 -39.49
C ASP A 98 -16.58 40.79 -39.70
N ARG A 99 -16.96 42.01 -40.09
CA ARG A 99 -18.37 42.44 -40.22
C ARG A 99 -19.19 41.58 -41.20
N ASP A 100 -18.56 41.03 -42.23
CA ASP A 100 -19.21 40.18 -43.23
C ASP A 100 -19.26 38.68 -42.86
N GLN A 101 -18.36 38.18 -41.98
CA GLN A 101 -18.52 36.84 -41.41
C GLN A 101 -19.81 36.75 -40.60
N TRP A 102 -20.12 37.79 -39.81
CA TRP A 102 -21.36 37.90 -39.05
C TRP A 102 -22.62 37.93 -39.94
N LYS A 103 -22.56 38.51 -41.16
CA LYS A 103 -23.68 38.43 -42.13
C LYS A 103 -23.91 36.98 -42.58
N GLN A 104 -22.85 36.26 -42.96
CA GLN A 104 -22.98 34.86 -43.39
C GLN A 104 -23.52 33.96 -42.27
N MET A 105 -23.07 34.19 -41.02
CA MET A 105 -23.54 33.45 -39.85
C MET A 105 -25.03 33.71 -39.58
N LYS A 106 -25.48 34.97 -39.70
CA LYS A 106 -26.89 35.37 -39.59
C LYS A 106 -27.77 34.74 -40.68
N GLN A 107 -27.29 34.67 -41.93
CA GLN A 107 -28.00 34.00 -43.02
C GLN A 107 -28.17 32.49 -42.77
N LYS A 108 -27.09 31.79 -42.36
CA LYS A 108 -27.16 30.35 -42.03
C LYS A 108 -28.17 30.06 -40.91
N PHE A 109 -28.21 30.91 -39.87
CA PHE A 109 -29.20 30.79 -38.79
C PHE A 109 -30.64 30.90 -39.31
N HIS A 110 -30.91 31.85 -40.20
CA HIS A 110 -32.23 32.05 -40.78
C HIS A 110 -32.66 30.86 -41.66
N THR A 111 -31.75 30.26 -42.43
CA THR A 111 -32.04 29.04 -43.21
C THR A 111 -32.41 27.84 -42.33
N ILE A 112 -31.76 27.69 -41.17
CA ILE A 112 -32.07 26.63 -40.19
C ILE A 112 -33.44 26.87 -39.56
N HIS A 113 -33.74 28.13 -39.16
CA HIS A 113 -35.03 28.52 -38.61
C HIS A 113 -36.21 28.20 -39.55
N MET A 114 -36.08 28.51 -40.84
CA MET A 114 -37.13 28.21 -41.83
C MET A 114 -37.33 26.70 -42.05
N LYS A 115 -36.28 25.87 -41.92
CA LYS A 115 -36.42 24.40 -41.92
C LYS A 115 -37.16 23.89 -40.68
N TYR A 116 -36.92 24.49 -39.51
CA TYR A 116 -37.60 24.11 -38.27
C TYR A 116 -39.09 24.42 -38.32
N LEU A 117 -39.49 25.64 -38.71
CA LEU A 117 -40.91 25.99 -38.86
C LEU A 117 -41.68 25.03 -39.78
N ASN A 118 -41.08 24.68 -40.92
CA ASN A 118 -41.67 23.78 -41.91
C ASN A 118 -41.79 22.32 -41.39
N LEU A 119 -40.98 21.93 -40.39
CA LEU A 119 -41.13 20.66 -39.68
C LEU A 119 -42.28 20.74 -38.66
N THR A 120 -42.36 21.82 -37.88
CA THR A 120 -43.40 22.05 -36.87
C THR A 120 -44.80 22.07 -37.50
N THR A 121 -44.99 22.73 -38.64
CA THR A 121 -46.28 22.72 -39.35
C THR A 121 -46.67 21.32 -39.83
N ARG A 122 -45.71 20.48 -40.26
CA ARG A 122 -45.98 19.08 -40.62
C ARG A 122 -46.38 18.23 -39.42
N ILE A 123 -45.81 18.50 -38.25
CA ILE A 123 -46.17 17.81 -36.99
C ILE A 123 -47.57 18.22 -36.54
N ILE A 124 -47.89 19.52 -36.53
CA ILE A 124 -49.23 20.03 -36.20
C ILE A 124 -50.28 19.47 -37.16
N ASN A 125 -50.02 19.50 -38.48
CA ASN A 125 -50.96 18.95 -39.46
C ASN A 125 -51.16 17.43 -39.29
N ARG A 126 -50.12 16.68 -38.87
CA ARG A 126 -50.25 15.25 -38.54
C ARG A 126 -51.06 15.01 -37.27
N LEU A 127 -50.86 15.80 -36.22
CA LEU A 127 -51.64 15.68 -34.97
C LEU A 127 -53.12 16.00 -35.21
N ASN A 128 -53.40 17.03 -36.01
CA ASN A 128 -54.77 17.37 -36.42
C ASN A 128 -55.40 16.28 -37.30
N SER A 129 -54.63 15.59 -38.15
CA SER A 129 -55.14 14.45 -38.94
C SER A 129 -55.40 13.17 -38.13
N ILE A 130 -55.16 13.19 -36.82
CA ILE A 130 -55.44 12.10 -35.86
C ILE A 130 -56.42 12.61 -34.77
N ASP A 131 -57.16 13.68 -35.07
CA ASP A 131 -58.28 14.24 -34.28
C ASP A 131 -57.97 14.61 -32.80
N LEU A 132 -56.68 14.82 -32.48
CA LEU A 132 -56.20 15.04 -31.11
C LEU A 132 -56.33 16.50 -30.63
N HIS A 133 -57.55 16.90 -30.27
CA HIS A 133 -57.83 18.23 -29.69
C HIS A 133 -57.42 18.36 -28.21
N ILE A 134 -56.49 19.28 -27.92
CA ILE A 134 -55.96 19.53 -26.56
C ILE A 134 -56.85 20.53 -25.80
N MET A 135 -57.63 20.07 -24.82
CA MET A 135 -58.47 20.95 -23.96
C MET A 135 -57.76 21.42 -22.67
N ARG A 136 -57.95 22.71 -22.33
CA ARG A 136 -57.37 23.39 -21.17
C ARG A 136 -58.33 23.35 -19.97
N ARG A 137 -58.09 22.49 -18.97
CA ARG A 137 -58.93 22.38 -17.76
C ARG A 137 -58.50 23.37 -16.67
N SER A 138 -59.47 24.06 -16.07
CA SER A 138 -59.30 24.84 -14.82
C SER A 138 -60.37 24.43 -13.79
N LYS A 139 -60.09 24.61 -12.49
CA LYS A 139 -61.11 24.48 -11.44
C LYS A 139 -60.72 25.22 -10.15
N LYS A 140 -61.63 26.06 -9.65
CA LYS A 140 -61.66 26.59 -8.28
C LYS A 140 -62.61 25.72 -7.44
N VAL A 141 -62.29 25.43 -6.18
CA VAL A 141 -63.26 25.04 -5.12
C VAL A 141 -62.81 25.67 -3.79
N LYS A 142 -63.75 25.91 -2.85
CA LYS A 142 -63.56 26.66 -1.59
C LYS A 142 -63.25 25.75 -0.39
N GLN A 143 -62.83 26.37 0.72
CA GLN A 143 -62.72 25.77 2.06
C GLN A 143 -64.10 25.54 2.71
N TYR A 144 -64.18 24.67 3.74
CA TYR A 144 -65.08 24.82 4.89
C TYR A 144 -64.42 24.28 6.19
N LYS A 145 -65.15 24.25 7.33
CA LYS A 145 -64.62 24.30 8.71
C LYS A 145 -65.29 23.26 9.66
N SER A 146 -65.09 23.41 10.99
CA SER A 146 -65.54 22.58 12.15
C SER A 146 -64.90 21.17 12.26
N ASN A 147 -64.43 20.64 13.40
CA ASN A 147 -64.66 20.77 14.88
C ASN A 147 -65.52 19.64 15.46
N GLU A 148 -64.93 18.85 16.38
CA GLU A 148 -65.54 18.24 17.61
C GLU A 148 -66.74 17.25 17.43
N THR A 149 -67.10 16.26 18.28
CA THR A 149 -66.56 15.47 19.42
C THR A 149 -67.50 14.21 19.56
N THR A 150 -67.43 13.20 20.44
CA THR A 150 -66.70 12.84 21.70
C THR A 150 -66.83 11.31 21.94
N THR A 151 -66.06 10.72 22.88
CA THR A 151 -66.39 9.47 23.67
C THR A 151 -66.56 8.12 22.92
N THR A 152 -66.45 6.90 23.49
CA THR A 152 -66.06 6.36 24.84
C THR A 152 -65.52 4.91 24.70
N ASN A 153 -64.85 4.40 25.75
CA ASN A 153 -64.77 3.02 26.32
C ASN A 153 -65.13 1.77 25.44
N VAL A 154 -64.48 0.61 25.54
CA VAL A 154 -64.40 -0.33 26.71
C VAL A 154 -63.13 -1.22 26.63
N SER A 155 -62.85 -2.02 27.68
CA SER A 155 -61.62 -2.80 27.91
C SER A 155 -61.79 -4.34 27.89
N LEU A 156 -60.66 -5.05 28.04
CA LEU A 156 -60.43 -6.48 28.40
C LEU A 156 -60.38 -7.52 27.24
N ILE A 157 -59.19 -8.04 26.90
CA ILE A 157 -58.53 -9.35 27.20
C ILE A 157 -59.21 -10.62 26.63
N VAL A 158 -58.44 -11.49 25.92
CA VAL A 158 -58.23 -12.96 26.14
C VAL A 158 -57.95 -13.74 24.84
N ASN A 159 -56.75 -14.35 24.76
CA ASN A 159 -56.35 -15.57 24.01
C ASN A 159 -56.45 -15.62 22.46
N ASN A 160 -55.86 -16.62 21.77
CA ASN A 160 -54.59 -17.40 21.91
C ASN A 160 -54.45 -18.28 20.64
N ASP A 161 -53.27 -18.90 20.39
CA ASP A 161 -53.07 -20.00 19.42
C ASP A 161 -53.33 -19.65 17.92
N ASN A 162 -52.98 -20.46 16.91
CA ASN A 162 -51.70 -21.12 16.60
C ASN A 162 -51.65 -21.42 15.07
N ASP A 163 -50.49 -21.90 14.58
CA ASP A 163 -50.27 -22.62 13.29
C ASP A 163 -50.52 -21.80 11.99
N GLU A 164 -49.83 -21.87 10.85
CA GLU A 164 -48.94 -22.83 10.11
C GLU A 164 -49.64 -23.36 8.82
N TYR A 165 -48.85 -23.63 7.76
CA TYR A 165 -49.23 -24.17 6.42
C TYR A 165 -50.00 -23.23 5.44
N GLU A 166 -50.07 -23.50 4.12
CA GLU A 166 -49.05 -23.92 3.12
C GLU A 166 -49.55 -23.55 1.69
N TYR A 167 -48.81 -23.94 0.63
CA TYR A 167 -49.12 -23.83 -0.83
C TYR A 167 -50.46 -24.50 -1.21
N ASP A 168 -51.16 -24.17 -2.29
CA ASP A 168 -50.84 -24.24 -3.75
C ASP A 168 -51.83 -23.33 -4.54
N ASP A 169 -51.87 -23.19 -5.87
CA ASP A 169 -50.96 -23.15 -7.04
C ASP A 169 -51.83 -23.46 -8.29
N LEU A 170 -51.41 -23.00 -9.48
CA LEU A 170 -51.93 -23.31 -10.84
C LEU A 170 -53.31 -22.82 -11.35
N ASP A 171 -53.25 -22.32 -12.60
CA ASP A 171 -54.21 -22.35 -13.74
C ASP A 171 -55.67 -21.83 -13.58
N SER A 172 -56.27 -21.12 -14.54
CA SER A 172 -56.21 -21.34 -16.01
C SER A 172 -56.25 -20.08 -16.90
N SER A 173 -56.28 -20.33 -18.21
CA SER A 173 -56.52 -19.43 -19.36
C SER A 173 -57.86 -18.63 -19.26
N ASP A 174 -58.13 -17.56 -20.03
CA ASP A 174 -57.85 -17.35 -21.46
C ASP A 174 -57.66 -15.88 -21.94
N GLU A 175 -57.07 -15.79 -23.14
CA GLU A 175 -57.14 -14.79 -24.23
C GLU A 175 -57.38 -13.26 -24.05
N ASN A 176 -56.61 -12.53 -24.87
CA ASN A 176 -56.92 -11.24 -25.53
C ASN A 176 -57.18 -9.96 -24.69
N ASP A 177 -56.19 -9.06 -24.64
CA ASP A 177 -56.44 -7.61 -24.50
C ASP A 177 -55.36 -6.75 -25.20
N GLU A 178 -55.76 -5.83 -26.08
CA GLU A 178 -54.88 -5.09 -27.01
C GLU A 178 -54.19 -3.85 -26.40
N PHE A 179 -53.42 -3.99 -25.31
CA PHE A 179 -52.76 -2.84 -24.66
C PHE A 179 -51.23 -2.86 -24.54
N GLN A 180 -50.53 -3.67 -25.35
CA GLN A 180 -49.09 -3.48 -25.59
C GLN A 180 -48.82 -2.27 -26.53
N LYS A 181 -48.89 -1.03 -26.01
CA LYS A 181 -48.21 0.19 -26.53
C LYS A 181 -48.46 1.47 -25.70
N ILE A 182 -47.89 1.56 -24.49
CA ILE A 182 -47.75 2.86 -23.78
C ILE A 182 -46.37 2.98 -23.09
N GLU A 183 -45.28 2.80 -23.84
CA GLU A 183 -43.92 3.14 -23.36
C GLU A 183 -43.53 4.61 -23.66
N ASP A 184 -44.19 5.26 -24.63
CA ASP A 184 -43.76 6.56 -25.18
C ASP A 184 -43.87 7.77 -24.23
N ILE A 185 -44.55 7.64 -23.09
CA ILE A 185 -44.60 8.71 -22.08
C ILE A 185 -43.19 9.05 -21.55
N HIS A 186 -42.26 8.08 -21.55
CA HIS A 186 -40.86 8.35 -21.17
C HIS A 186 -40.11 9.17 -22.24
N ASN A 187 -40.42 8.96 -23.53
CA ASN A 187 -39.85 9.72 -24.64
C ASN A 187 -40.34 11.18 -24.68
N ILE A 188 -41.60 11.43 -24.32
CA ILE A 188 -42.18 12.79 -24.27
C ILE A 188 -41.38 13.71 -23.33
N CYS A 189 -40.94 13.22 -22.17
CA CYS A 189 -40.14 14.02 -21.24
C CYS A 189 -38.72 14.29 -21.76
N ASN A 190 -38.14 13.35 -22.52
CA ASN A 190 -36.76 13.46 -23.03
C ASN A 190 -36.66 14.32 -24.30
N HIS A 191 -37.74 14.49 -25.06
CA HIS A 191 -37.75 15.34 -26.26
C HIS A 191 -38.03 16.84 -25.97
N ILE A 192 -38.37 17.21 -24.74
CA ILE A 192 -38.65 18.60 -24.33
C ILE A 192 -37.51 19.14 -23.45
N ASP A 193 -36.32 19.26 -24.01
CA ASP A 193 -35.17 19.98 -23.39
C ASP A 193 -34.70 21.19 -24.23
N SER A 194 -35.63 21.78 -24.99
CA SER A 194 -35.45 23.06 -25.69
C SER A 194 -36.47 24.07 -25.17
N ASN A 195 -35.98 25.20 -24.64
CA ASN A 195 -36.84 26.29 -24.18
C ASN A 195 -37.67 26.84 -25.36
N VAL A 196 -39.00 26.75 -25.26
CA VAL A 196 -39.90 27.41 -26.20
C VAL A 196 -40.00 28.88 -25.81
N LEU A 197 -39.38 29.75 -26.61
CA LEU A 197 -39.63 31.18 -26.59
C LEU A 197 -40.45 31.54 -27.84
N ASN A 198 -41.51 32.29 -27.61
CA ASN A 198 -42.30 32.98 -28.62
C ASN A 198 -42.49 34.42 -28.14
N ASP A 199 -42.54 35.40 -29.03
CA ASP A 199 -42.29 36.82 -28.71
C ASP A 199 -43.38 37.51 -27.85
N ASN A 200 -44.32 36.76 -27.26
CA ASN A 200 -45.35 37.26 -26.34
C ASN A 200 -45.86 36.20 -25.31
N SER A 201 -45.07 35.20 -24.91
CA SER A 201 -45.50 34.15 -23.95
C SER A 201 -44.63 34.03 -22.70
N THR A 202 -45.25 33.72 -21.54
CA THR A 202 -44.56 33.49 -20.25
C THR A 202 -43.60 32.30 -20.30
N VAL A 203 -42.53 32.35 -19.49
CA VAL A 203 -41.64 31.20 -19.32
C VAL A 203 -42.13 30.32 -18.19
N TYR A 204 -42.26 29.04 -18.53
CA TYR A 204 -42.59 27.97 -17.61
C TYR A 204 -41.33 27.22 -17.21
N ILE A 205 -41.03 27.18 -15.91
CA ILE A 205 -40.01 26.30 -15.37
C ILE A 205 -40.64 24.92 -15.16
N LEU A 206 -40.24 23.93 -15.96
CA LEU A 206 -40.55 22.52 -15.73
C LEU A 206 -39.54 21.96 -14.74
N THR A 207 -40.01 21.45 -13.59
CA THR A 207 -39.18 20.71 -12.64
C THR A 207 -39.63 19.25 -12.57
N THR A 208 -38.71 18.33 -12.81
CA THR A 208 -38.95 16.89 -12.78
C THR A 208 -38.51 16.29 -11.46
N TYR A 209 -39.38 15.45 -10.87
CA TYR A 209 -39.11 14.73 -9.63
C TYR A 209 -39.40 13.24 -9.86
N ILE A 210 -38.42 12.39 -9.58
CA ILE A 210 -38.58 10.93 -9.65
C ILE A 210 -38.91 10.43 -8.24
N LEU A 211 -40.12 9.89 -8.07
CA LEU A 211 -40.59 9.32 -6.81
C LEU A 211 -41.05 7.88 -7.06
N SER A 212 -40.40 6.91 -6.40
CA SER A 212 -40.76 5.49 -6.45
C SER A 212 -41.01 4.96 -7.89
N ASN A 213 -40.01 5.13 -8.76
CA ASN A 213 -40.01 4.76 -10.18
C ASN A 213 -41.08 5.44 -11.07
N LYS A 214 -41.79 6.47 -10.59
CA LYS A 214 -42.62 7.35 -11.44
C LYS A 214 -42.01 8.75 -11.51
N THR A 215 -41.98 9.32 -12.72
CA THR A 215 -41.49 10.68 -12.96
C THR A 215 -42.69 11.63 -12.98
N ILE A 216 -42.64 12.67 -12.14
CA ILE A 216 -43.69 13.69 -12.02
C ILE A 216 -43.09 15.03 -12.45
N CYS A 217 -43.77 15.69 -13.39
CA CYS A 217 -43.36 17.00 -13.89
C CYS A 217 -44.24 18.09 -13.26
N LEU A 218 -43.62 19.10 -12.63
CA LEU A 218 -44.29 20.26 -12.06
C LEU A 218 -43.92 21.51 -12.84
N LEU A 219 -44.92 22.23 -13.36
CA LEU A 219 -44.76 23.46 -14.13
C LEU A 219 -44.93 24.68 -13.21
N SER A 220 -44.07 25.69 -13.33
CA SER A 220 -44.13 26.91 -12.53
C SER A 220 -43.82 28.16 -13.36
N ASP A 221 -44.76 29.12 -13.43
CA ASP A 221 -44.60 30.37 -14.16
C ASP A 221 -43.51 31.29 -13.58
N VAL A 222 -42.79 31.97 -14.48
CA VAL A 222 -42.00 33.16 -14.20
C VAL A 222 -42.31 34.23 -15.27
N GLU A 223 -42.75 35.39 -14.81
CA GLU A 223 -43.13 36.53 -15.66
C GLU A 223 -41.88 37.24 -16.19
N LEU A 224 -41.57 37.04 -17.48
CA LEU A 224 -40.38 37.63 -18.13
C LEU A 224 -40.48 39.15 -18.37
N ASN A 225 -41.68 39.71 -18.42
CA ASN A 225 -41.90 41.10 -18.82
C ASN A 225 -41.50 42.12 -17.72
N ILE A 226 -40.96 41.64 -16.59
CA ILE A 226 -40.54 42.43 -15.44
C ILE A 226 -39.01 42.39 -15.34
N LYS A 227 -38.35 43.54 -15.51
CA LYS A 227 -36.90 43.65 -15.32
C LYS A 227 -36.54 43.69 -13.84
N TYR A 228 -36.12 42.55 -13.27
CA TYR A 228 -35.47 42.50 -11.96
C TYR A 228 -34.03 43.02 -12.10
N HIS A 229 -33.67 44.10 -11.39
CA HIS A 229 -32.30 44.67 -11.41
C HIS A 229 -31.39 44.06 -10.33
N HIS A 230 -31.99 43.51 -9.27
CA HIS A 230 -31.30 43.01 -8.09
C HIS A 230 -31.99 41.77 -7.51
N ILE A 231 -31.20 40.87 -6.92
CA ILE A 231 -31.66 39.68 -6.18
C ILE A 231 -31.04 39.71 -4.78
N CYS A 232 -31.81 39.39 -3.74
CA CYS A 232 -31.25 39.06 -2.43
C CYS A 232 -31.14 37.52 -2.32
N GLU A 233 -29.93 36.98 -2.12
CA GLU A 233 -29.77 35.59 -1.66
C GLU A 233 -29.62 35.54 -0.14
N TYR A 234 -30.40 34.70 0.53
CA TYR A 234 -30.23 34.33 1.93
C TYR A 234 -29.71 32.89 2.03
N VAL A 235 -28.45 32.76 2.46
CA VAL A 235 -27.77 31.48 2.65
C VAL A 235 -28.07 30.97 4.06
N LEU A 236 -28.56 29.73 4.17
CA LEU A 236 -28.86 29.09 5.45
C LEU A 236 -27.57 28.55 6.10
N ASP A 237 -26.98 29.34 6.98
CA ASP A 237 -25.73 28.99 7.67
C ASP A 237 -25.95 27.85 8.68
N PHE A 238 -25.24 26.74 8.51
CA PHE A 238 -25.66 25.42 9.05
C PHE A 238 -25.64 25.30 10.59
N CYS A 239 -25.03 26.23 11.31
CA CYS A 239 -24.91 26.19 12.77
C CYS A 239 -25.86 27.12 13.55
N PHE A 240 -26.88 27.71 12.90
CA PHE A 240 -27.76 28.79 13.40
C PHE A 240 -28.53 28.55 14.73
N ALA A 241 -28.31 27.44 15.43
CA ALA A 241 -28.93 27.14 16.73
C ALA A 241 -28.09 26.23 17.65
N ASN A 242 -26.77 26.07 17.43
CA ASN A 242 -25.91 25.06 18.09
C ASN A 242 -26.29 23.57 17.89
N ILE A 243 -27.41 23.28 17.22
CA ILE A 243 -28.03 21.93 17.17
C ILE A 243 -27.50 21.03 16.04
N ILE A 244 -26.89 21.59 14.98
CA ILE A 244 -26.63 20.86 13.71
C ILE A 244 -25.14 20.62 13.42
N CYS A 245 -24.32 20.46 14.47
CA CYS A 245 -23.15 19.60 14.33
C CYS A 245 -23.53 18.18 14.75
N GLY A 246 -23.08 17.18 14.00
CA GLY A 246 -23.20 15.78 14.38
C GLY A 246 -22.44 15.49 15.68
N LYS A 247 -22.70 14.31 16.26
CA LYS A 247 -22.34 13.94 17.65
C LYS A 247 -20.85 14.07 18.01
N HIS A 248 -19.99 14.23 17.00
CA HIS A 248 -18.54 14.31 17.13
C HIS A 248 -17.95 15.68 16.72
N GLY A 249 -18.76 16.73 16.65
CA GLY A 249 -18.34 18.12 16.45
C GLY A 249 -19.11 19.13 17.32
N HIS A 250 -18.70 20.38 17.28
CA HIS A 250 -19.33 21.50 17.99
C HIS A 250 -19.30 22.77 17.12
N CYS A 251 -20.35 23.60 17.17
CA CYS A 251 -20.36 24.86 16.47
C CYS A 251 -19.36 25.83 17.12
N VAL A 252 -18.45 26.37 16.32
CA VAL A 252 -17.55 27.46 16.71
C VAL A 252 -17.95 28.68 15.91
N ASN A 253 -18.14 29.81 16.60
CA ASN A 253 -18.37 31.09 15.93
C ASN A 253 -17.07 31.57 15.28
N THR A 254 -17.12 31.95 14.01
CA THR A 254 -15.98 32.53 13.28
C THR A 254 -16.43 33.84 12.63
N LEU A 255 -15.50 34.72 12.29
CA LEU A 255 -15.83 36.04 11.71
C LEU A 255 -16.63 35.96 10.38
N SER A 256 -16.68 34.78 9.74
CA SER A 256 -17.46 34.52 8.52
C SER A 256 -18.66 33.58 8.75
N GLY A 257 -19.22 33.52 9.97
CA GLY A 257 -20.36 32.65 10.32
C GLY A 257 -19.99 31.48 11.24
N PHE A 258 -20.92 30.57 11.50
CA PHE A 258 -20.71 29.48 12.45
C PHE A 258 -20.33 28.16 11.75
N LYS A 259 -19.23 27.52 12.21
CA LYS A 259 -18.67 26.33 11.56
C LYS A 259 -18.53 25.16 12.53
N CYS A 260 -18.82 23.94 12.07
CA CYS A 260 -18.59 22.73 12.86
C CYS A 260 -17.10 22.41 13.01
N SER A 261 -16.59 22.52 14.24
CA SER A 261 -15.28 22.05 14.65
C SER A 261 -15.34 20.57 15.02
N CYS A 262 -14.78 19.71 14.15
CA CYS A 262 -14.82 18.27 14.32
C CYS A 262 -13.75 17.76 15.30
N SER A 263 -14.13 16.80 16.14
CA SER A 263 -13.15 16.03 16.92
C SER A 263 -12.23 15.21 16.01
N PHE A 264 -10.98 15.03 16.43
CA PHE A 264 -9.84 14.58 15.61
C PHE A 264 -10.08 13.32 14.74
N LEU A 265 -10.85 12.34 15.22
CA LEU A 265 -11.13 11.11 14.48
C LEU A 265 -12.23 11.28 13.40
N TYR A 266 -12.86 12.45 13.31
CA TYR A 266 -14.07 12.69 12.51
C TYR A 266 -13.95 13.92 11.59
N GLY A 267 -14.83 14.00 10.60
CA GLY A 267 -14.82 15.03 9.55
C GLY A 267 -16.00 14.93 8.58
N GLY A 268 -15.91 15.71 7.48
CA GLY A 268 -17.07 16.03 6.63
C GLY A 268 -17.95 17.12 7.28
N LEU A 269 -18.89 17.69 6.51
CA LEU A 269 -19.62 18.92 6.89
C LEU A 269 -20.22 18.90 8.32
N LEU A 270 -20.79 17.75 8.73
CA LEU A 270 -21.46 17.57 10.02
C LEU A 270 -20.60 16.83 11.06
N CYS A 271 -19.35 16.51 10.77
CA CYS A 271 -18.48 15.68 11.63
C CYS A 271 -18.98 14.24 11.90
N ASP A 272 -19.98 13.72 11.18
CA ASP A 272 -20.51 12.36 11.39
C ASP A 272 -19.71 11.23 10.71
N LYS A 273 -18.74 11.56 9.84
CA LYS A 273 -17.90 10.57 9.16
C LYS A 273 -16.54 10.49 9.84
N ILE A 274 -15.97 9.29 9.98
CA ILE A 274 -14.57 9.14 10.43
C ILE A 274 -13.67 9.82 9.39
N SER A 275 -12.75 10.69 9.83
CA SER A 275 -11.81 11.39 8.94
C SER A 275 -10.82 10.39 8.32
N GLN A 276 -10.22 10.71 7.17
CA GLN A 276 -9.19 9.85 6.59
C GLN A 276 -8.02 9.63 7.57
N GLN A 277 -7.65 10.65 8.35
CA GLN A 277 -6.66 10.54 9.44
C GLN A 277 -7.14 9.58 10.56
N GLY A 278 -8.40 9.66 10.98
CA GLY A 278 -8.99 8.72 11.93
C GLY A 278 -9.02 7.28 11.42
N GLN A 279 -9.31 7.07 10.13
CA GLN A 279 -9.26 5.77 9.48
C GLN A 279 -7.82 5.23 9.40
N GLN A 280 -6.84 6.04 9.01
CA GLN A 280 -5.42 5.67 8.98
C GLN A 280 -4.92 5.22 10.36
N ILE A 281 -5.31 5.92 11.42
CA ILE A 281 -4.92 5.58 12.80
C ILE A 281 -5.59 4.29 13.25
N LEU A 282 -6.90 4.11 13.02
CA LEU A 282 -7.62 2.87 13.34
C LEU A 282 -7.05 1.66 12.59
N ILE A 283 -6.74 1.81 11.30
CA ILE A 283 -6.11 0.75 10.48
C ILE A 283 -4.70 0.43 11.00
N SER A 284 -3.89 1.45 11.32
CA SER A 284 -2.53 1.26 11.83
C SER A 284 -2.53 0.54 13.19
N VAL A 285 -3.39 0.98 14.12
CA VAL A 285 -3.56 0.33 15.43
C VAL A 285 -4.11 -1.10 15.27
N GLY A 286 -5.06 -1.32 14.35
CA GLY A 286 -5.58 -2.65 14.03
C GLY A 286 -4.48 -3.59 13.49
N ILE A 287 -3.65 -3.12 12.56
CA ILE A 287 -2.49 -3.87 12.04
C ILE A 287 -1.51 -4.20 13.18
N ILE A 288 -1.21 -3.24 14.06
CA ILE A 288 -0.32 -3.46 15.21
C ILE A 288 -0.88 -4.54 16.15
N ILE A 289 -2.18 -4.49 16.49
CA ILE A 289 -2.85 -5.51 17.32
C ILE A 289 -2.79 -6.89 16.65
N ILE A 290 -3.03 -6.95 15.33
CA ILE A 290 -2.94 -8.19 14.54
C ILE A 290 -1.49 -8.74 14.53
N LEU A 291 -0.48 -7.88 14.34
CA LEU A 291 0.94 -8.28 14.34
C LEU A 291 1.39 -8.78 15.73
N TYR A 292 0.99 -8.12 16.82
CA TYR A 292 1.23 -8.63 18.18
C TYR A 292 0.51 -9.95 18.43
N GLY A 293 -0.76 -10.08 18.01
CA GLY A 293 -1.53 -11.33 18.12
C GLY A 293 -0.90 -12.51 17.37
N ILE A 294 -0.51 -12.30 16.10
CA ILE A 294 0.20 -13.29 15.28
C ILE A 294 1.54 -13.66 15.93
N SER A 295 2.25 -12.69 16.52
CA SER A 295 3.51 -12.94 17.24
C SER A 295 3.30 -13.76 18.53
N PHE A 296 2.14 -13.66 19.17
CA PHE A 296 1.81 -14.35 20.43
C PHE A 296 1.36 -15.81 20.24
N ILE A 297 0.73 -16.15 19.11
CA ILE A 297 0.31 -17.52 18.77
C ILE A 297 1.45 -18.57 18.83
N PRO A 298 2.64 -18.36 18.23
CA PRO A 298 3.74 -19.32 18.35
C PRO A 298 4.29 -19.41 19.78
N ILE A 299 4.25 -18.31 20.56
CA ILE A 299 4.68 -18.29 21.96
C ILE A 299 3.75 -19.17 22.80
N GLN A 300 2.42 -19.03 22.67
CA GLN A 300 1.47 -19.94 23.32
C GLN A 300 1.68 -21.40 22.92
N ARG A 301 1.93 -21.68 21.62
CA ARG A 301 2.20 -23.04 21.14
C ARG A 301 3.51 -23.62 21.71
N LEU A 302 4.54 -22.80 21.92
CA LEU A 302 5.79 -23.21 22.57
C LEU A 302 5.58 -23.49 24.07
N LEU A 303 4.88 -22.62 24.78
CA LEU A 303 4.54 -22.84 26.21
C LEU A 303 3.72 -24.13 26.39
N ARG A 304 2.68 -24.34 25.57
CA ARG A 304 1.83 -25.55 25.63
C ARG A 304 2.61 -26.83 25.29
N ARG A 305 3.57 -26.77 24.36
CA ARG A 305 4.51 -27.90 24.09
C ARG A 305 5.50 -28.12 25.23
N SER A 306 6.00 -27.06 25.87
CA SER A 306 6.90 -27.17 27.02
C SER A 306 6.22 -27.84 28.21
N ASN A 307 4.96 -27.48 28.50
CA ASN A 307 4.18 -28.13 29.56
C ASN A 307 3.91 -29.61 29.24
N LYS A 308 3.44 -29.94 28.02
CA LYS A 308 3.19 -31.35 27.64
C LYS A 308 4.46 -32.21 27.60
N HIS A 309 5.64 -31.63 27.37
CA HIS A 309 6.91 -32.35 27.50
C HIS A 309 7.35 -32.48 28.98
N ARG A 310 7.02 -31.50 29.83
CA ARG A 310 7.25 -31.59 31.28
C ARG A 310 6.37 -32.69 31.90
N GLU A 311 5.08 -32.70 31.61
CA GLU A 311 4.13 -33.75 32.03
C GLU A 311 4.57 -35.17 31.63
N SER A 312 5.21 -35.33 30.45
CA SER A 312 5.70 -36.63 29.97
C SER A 312 7.10 -37.01 30.46
N LEU A 313 7.79 -36.09 31.15
CA LEU A 313 8.98 -36.38 31.95
C LEU A 313 8.60 -36.70 33.40
N GLU A 314 7.73 -35.90 34.01
CA GLU A 314 7.26 -36.12 35.38
C GLU A 314 6.61 -37.51 35.51
N ARG A 315 5.67 -37.89 34.62
CA ARG A 315 5.11 -39.26 34.56
C ARG A 315 6.13 -40.40 34.36
N LYS A 316 7.36 -40.11 33.94
CA LYS A 316 8.43 -41.12 33.80
C LYS A 316 9.33 -41.24 35.02
N ASP A 317 9.43 -40.17 35.82
CA ASP A 317 10.13 -40.17 37.10
C ASP A 317 9.18 -40.61 38.24
N ASP A 318 7.88 -40.32 38.15
CA ASP A 318 6.81 -40.78 39.06
C ASP A 318 6.79 -42.31 39.15
N ASN A 319 6.79 -42.99 37.99
CA ASN A 319 6.92 -44.46 37.86
C ASN A 319 8.24 -45.04 38.40
N LYS A 320 9.12 -44.21 38.97
CA LYS A 320 10.43 -44.63 39.50
C LYS A 320 10.69 -44.21 40.95
N ASN A 321 9.89 -43.34 41.55
CA ASN A 321 10.12 -42.80 42.89
C ASN A 321 8.83 -42.49 43.68
N GLN A 322 7.94 -43.48 43.85
CA GLN A 322 6.69 -43.33 44.60
C GLN A 322 6.87 -42.91 46.09
N ALA A 323 8.09 -42.97 46.62
CA ALA A 323 8.44 -42.66 48.01
C ALA A 323 8.81 -41.18 48.32
N ARG A 324 8.57 -40.21 47.42
CA ARG A 324 8.97 -38.79 47.64
C ARG A 324 7.86 -37.73 47.60
N ASN A 325 6.59 -38.13 47.47
CA ASN A 325 5.55 -37.20 47.02
C ASN A 325 5.07 -36.15 48.05
N GLN A 326 5.24 -36.37 49.36
CA GLN A 326 4.78 -35.40 50.38
C GLN A 326 5.49 -34.03 50.33
N HIS A 327 6.69 -33.92 49.75
CA HIS A 327 7.38 -32.63 49.63
C HIS A 327 6.90 -31.80 48.42
N TYR A 328 6.18 -32.39 47.46
CA TYR A 328 5.79 -31.69 46.22
C TYR A 328 4.54 -30.82 46.39
N GLU A 329 3.60 -31.21 47.24
CA GLU A 329 2.29 -30.57 47.34
C GLU A 329 2.35 -29.13 47.88
N ARG A 330 3.27 -28.86 48.83
CA ARG A 330 3.55 -27.47 49.30
C ARG A 330 4.06 -26.54 48.19
N ASN A 331 4.72 -27.05 47.16
CA ASN A 331 5.14 -26.23 46.01
C ASN A 331 3.97 -25.86 45.09
N SER A 332 2.89 -26.66 45.04
CA SER A 332 1.73 -26.39 44.18
C SER A 332 1.11 -25.01 44.49
N LYS A 333 0.82 -24.72 45.77
CA LYS A 333 0.19 -23.45 46.19
C LYS A 333 1.05 -22.21 45.88
N SER A 334 2.38 -22.35 45.84
CA SER A 334 3.30 -21.28 45.40
C SER A 334 3.11 -20.91 43.92
N THR A 335 2.78 -21.89 43.06
CA THR A 335 2.63 -21.62 41.62
C THR A 335 1.41 -20.76 41.27
N MET A 336 0.29 -20.89 42.01
CA MET A 336 -0.89 -20.04 41.79
C MET A 336 -0.63 -18.57 42.11
N ILE A 337 0.15 -18.28 43.16
CA ILE A 337 0.56 -16.91 43.51
C ILE A 337 1.45 -16.32 42.40
N SER A 338 2.36 -17.13 41.84
CA SER A 338 3.18 -16.74 40.69
C SER A 338 2.34 -16.38 39.45
N ILE A 339 1.28 -17.14 39.14
CA ILE A 339 0.36 -16.85 38.03
C ILE A 339 -0.37 -15.52 38.22
N ARG A 340 -0.85 -15.22 39.45
CA ARG A 340 -1.50 -13.93 39.74
C ARG A 340 -0.52 -12.75 39.53
N ASN A 341 0.74 -12.92 39.95
CA ASN A 341 1.76 -11.89 39.79
C ASN A 341 2.19 -11.70 38.32
N ILE A 342 2.17 -12.75 37.50
CA ILE A 342 2.36 -12.66 36.04
C ILE A 342 1.24 -11.83 35.40
N TRP A 343 -0.02 -12.07 35.77
CA TRP A 343 -1.15 -11.27 35.29
C TRP A 343 -1.06 -9.80 35.70
N VAL A 344 -0.68 -9.51 36.95
CA VAL A 344 -0.46 -8.12 37.42
C VAL A 344 0.69 -7.45 36.68
N ALA A 345 1.79 -8.15 36.38
CA ALA A 345 2.91 -7.61 35.60
C ALA A 345 2.55 -7.36 34.13
N LEU A 346 1.78 -8.24 33.50
CA LEU A 346 1.29 -8.02 32.14
C LEU A 346 0.28 -6.87 32.07
N LEU A 347 -0.59 -6.76 33.09
CA LEU A 347 -1.54 -5.66 33.22
C LEU A 347 -0.82 -4.32 33.45
N SER A 348 0.22 -4.26 34.29
CA SER A 348 0.97 -3.03 34.52
C SER A 348 1.78 -2.60 33.29
N ILE A 349 2.34 -3.53 32.52
CA ILE A 349 2.98 -3.23 31.22
C ILE A 349 1.94 -2.70 30.22
N PHE A 350 0.75 -3.31 30.14
CA PHE A 350 -0.33 -2.86 29.26
C PHE A 350 -0.87 -1.47 29.65
N ILE A 351 -1.02 -1.20 30.94
CA ILE A 351 -1.37 0.13 31.47
C ILE A 351 -0.27 1.13 31.13
N LEU A 352 1.01 0.80 31.37
CA LEU A 352 2.12 1.70 31.09
C LEU A 352 2.27 2.03 29.60
N SER A 353 2.10 1.04 28.70
CA SER A 353 2.09 1.31 27.26
C SER A 353 0.89 2.14 26.83
N SER A 354 -0.29 1.89 27.41
CA SER A 354 -1.49 2.70 27.16
C SER A 354 -1.33 4.13 27.67
N LEU A 355 -0.67 4.32 28.82
CA LEU A 355 -0.35 5.62 29.38
C LEU A 355 0.67 6.38 28.51
N LEU A 356 1.70 5.69 28.00
CA LEU A 356 2.66 6.28 27.06
C LEU A 356 1.96 6.76 25.78
N ILE A 357 1.05 5.95 25.23
CA ILE A 357 0.24 6.29 24.05
C ILE A 357 -0.69 7.49 24.36
N LEU A 358 -1.32 7.52 25.53
CA LEU A 358 -2.15 8.66 25.95
C LEU A 358 -1.32 9.94 26.17
N ILE A 359 -0.10 9.83 26.68
CA ILE A 359 0.83 10.97 26.84
C ILE A 359 1.28 11.50 25.48
N THR A 360 1.67 10.64 24.53
CA THR A 360 2.08 11.11 23.19
C THR A 360 0.89 11.65 22.39
N LEU A 361 -0.30 11.06 22.49
CA LEU A 361 -1.54 11.63 21.93
C LEU A 361 -1.89 12.98 22.57
N ARG A 362 -1.68 13.17 23.88
CA ARG A 362 -1.94 14.44 24.58
C ARG A 362 -0.91 15.51 24.21
N TYR A 363 0.37 15.15 24.08
CA TYR A 363 1.42 16.03 23.58
C TYR A 363 1.13 16.46 22.13
N TYR A 364 0.75 15.53 21.26
CA TYR A 364 0.34 15.83 19.89
C TYR A 364 -0.92 16.70 19.82
N LYS A 365 -1.89 16.50 20.74
CA LYS A 365 -3.07 17.36 20.87
C LYS A 365 -2.70 18.79 21.26
N LEU A 366 -1.78 18.99 22.20
CA LEU A 366 -1.30 20.32 22.58
C LEU A 366 -0.59 21.01 21.40
N PHE A 367 0.37 20.31 20.77
CA PHE A 367 1.11 20.81 19.61
C PHE A 367 0.25 21.14 18.38
N LYS A 368 -0.99 20.62 18.32
CA LYS A 368 -1.99 20.96 17.28
C LYS A 368 -2.96 22.08 17.71
N ILE A 369 -3.15 22.34 19.01
CA ILE A 369 -4.07 23.38 19.50
C ILE A 369 -3.42 24.76 19.44
N ASP A 370 -2.13 24.87 19.80
CA ASP A 370 -1.38 26.15 19.81
C ASP A 370 -1.15 26.76 18.41
N LYS A 371 -1.80 26.23 17.36
CA LYS A 371 -1.61 26.68 15.98
C LYS A 371 -2.83 26.60 15.05
N ILE A 372 -4.04 26.65 15.62
CA ILE A 372 -5.31 26.75 14.86
C ILE A 372 -6.01 28.12 15.07
N ASN A 373 -5.43 29.00 15.90
CA ASN A 373 -6.02 30.29 16.28
C ASN A 373 -5.54 31.51 15.45
N ASP A 374 -4.72 31.32 14.41
CA ASP A 374 -4.33 32.39 13.46
C ASP A 374 -5.19 32.31 12.18
N GLU A 375 -5.58 33.45 11.62
CA GLU A 375 -6.77 33.58 10.74
C GLU A 375 -6.50 33.74 9.22
N ASN A 376 -7.61 33.71 8.46
CA ASN A 376 -7.88 34.24 7.09
C ASN A 376 -8.02 33.24 5.94
N LEU A 377 -9.23 33.12 5.38
CA LEU A 377 -9.74 31.97 4.59
C LEU A 377 -9.04 31.66 3.23
N GLU A 378 -8.12 32.50 2.74
CA GLU A 378 -7.14 32.06 1.72
C GLU A 378 -6.19 30.97 2.26
N THR A 379 -6.20 30.74 3.58
CA THR A 379 -5.48 29.68 4.28
C THR A 379 -5.72 28.28 3.75
N SER A 380 -6.81 27.94 3.05
CA SER A 380 -7.03 26.58 2.54
C SER A 380 -5.79 25.97 1.82
N MET A 381 -5.12 26.76 0.96
CA MET A 381 -3.88 26.32 0.32
C MET A 381 -2.63 26.56 1.19
N ASN A 382 -2.57 27.66 1.95
CA ASN A 382 -1.42 27.96 2.82
C ASN A 382 -1.30 27.03 4.03
N ASP A 383 -2.41 26.54 4.61
CA ASP A 383 -2.51 25.48 5.62
C ASP A 383 -2.05 24.16 5.04
N THR A 384 -2.46 23.84 3.81
CA THR A 384 -1.98 22.64 3.11
C THR A 384 -0.47 22.72 2.89
N ILE A 385 0.06 23.88 2.47
CA ILE A 385 1.50 24.15 2.34
C ILE A 385 2.22 24.14 3.70
N HIS A 386 1.60 24.65 4.76
CA HIS A 386 2.14 24.67 6.12
C HIS A 386 2.20 23.27 6.72
N LEU A 387 1.18 22.45 6.50
CA LEU A 387 1.11 21.06 6.93
C LEU A 387 2.07 20.17 6.11
N ILE A 388 2.26 20.43 4.81
CA ILE A 388 3.38 19.86 4.02
C ILE A 388 4.72 20.20 4.68
N ARG A 389 4.98 21.48 4.97
CA ARG A 389 6.22 21.96 5.63
C ARG A 389 6.39 21.40 7.06
N GLN A 390 5.31 21.08 7.76
CA GLN A 390 5.37 20.37 9.05
C GLN A 390 5.70 18.88 8.84
N CYS A 391 5.03 18.19 7.92
CA CYS A 391 5.34 16.80 7.57
C CYS A 391 6.79 16.65 7.08
N GLU A 392 7.30 17.57 6.26
CA GLU A 392 8.72 17.62 5.85
C GLU A 392 9.66 17.81 7.05
N LYS A 393 9.33 18.73 7.98
CA LYS A 393 10.13 18.93 9.19
C LYS A 393 10.11 17.74 10.15
N ILE A 394 9.08 16.90 10.12
CA ILE A 394 8.86 15.73 10.98
C ILE A 394 9.33 14.41 10.33
N SER A 395 9.24 14.28 9.01
CA SER A 395 9.67 13.09 8.26
C SER A 395 11.18 12.94 8.18
N ASP A 396 11.90 14.06 8.36
CA ASP A 396 13.35 14.16 8.46
C ASP A 396 13.94 13.21 9.51
N TYR A 397 14.36 12.04 9.03
CA TYR A 397 14.97 10.98 9.80
C TYR A 397 16.36 11.37 10.37
N ARG A 398 16.99 12.45 9.88
CA ARG A 398 18.23 12.98 10.46
C ARG A 398 17.94 13.50 11.87
N LYS A 399 16.80 14.21 12.06
CA LYS A 399 16.33 14.65 13.39
C LYS A 399 15.98 13.49 14.32
N GLU A 400 15.31 12.45 13.83
CA GLU A 400 15.01 11.25 14.63
C GLU A 400 16.30 10.63 15.19
N ASN A 401 17.32 10.45 14.34
CA ASN A 401 18.62 9.95 14.79
C ASN A 401 19.26 10.87 15.84
N ILE A 402 19.22 12.20 15.64
CA ILE A 402 19.73 13.19 16.62
C ILE A 402 18.97 13.11 17.96
N ILE A 403 17.65 12.92 17.96
CA ILE A 403 16.83 12.84 19.17
C ILE A 403 17.11 11.54 19.96
N PHE A 404 17.22 10.39 19.29
CA PHE A 404 17.45 9.10 19.96
C PHE A 404 18.92 8.83 20.35
N PHE A 405 19.88 9.49 19.70
CA PHE A 405 21.31 9.25 19.92
C PHE A 405 21.80 9.54 21.36
N PRO A 406 21.42 10.64 22.04
CA PRO A 406 21.76 10.86 23.45
C PRO A 406 21.23 9.76 24.40
N PHE A 407 20.01 9.26 24.16
CA PHE A 407 19.47 8.14 24.93
C PHE A 407 20.26 6.85 24.67
N ALA A 408 20.63 6.59 23.41
CA ALA A 408 21.47 5.44 23.06
C ALA A 408 22.86 5.50 23.72
N LEU A 409 23.53 6.66 23.70
CA LEU A 409 24.80 6.89 24.40
C LEU A 409 24.67 6.69 25.92
N THR A 410 23.58 7.18 26.51
CA THR A 410 23.30 7.00 27.95
C THR A 410 23.14 5.52 28.31
N LEU A 411 22.42 4.75 27.50
CA LEU A 411 22.32 3.29 27.66
C LEU A 411 23.67 2.59 27.48
N ILE A 412 24.47 2.99 26.47
CA ILE A 412 25.83 2.47 26.26
C ILE A 412 26.71 2.70 27.50
N PHE A 413 26.64 3.90 28.10
CA PHE A 413 27.38 4.23 29.31
C PHE A 413 26.94 3.37 30.49
N ILE A 414 25.63 3.26 30.76
CA ILE A 414 25.06 2.41 31.82
C ILE A 414 25.48 0.94 31.65
N PHE A 415 25.42 0.41 30.42
CA PHE A 415 25.77 -0.98 30.16
C PHE A 415 27.28 -1.21 30.32
N SER A 416 28.10 -0.27 29.86
CA SER A 416 29.55 -0.36 30.00
C SER A 416 30.00 -0.21 31.46
N TRP A 417 29.29 0.58 32.27
CA TRP A 417 29.50 0.66 33.71
C TRP A 417 28.97 -0.56 34.47
N SER A 418 28.08 -1.35 33.87
CA SER A 418 27.58 -2.62 34.45
C SER A 418 28.59 -3.77 34.32
N ILE A 419 29.64 -3.63 33.50
CA ILE A 419 30.59 -4.69 33.14
C ILE A 419 32.00 -4.35 33.63
N LYS A 420 32.64 -5.28 34.33
CA LYS A 420 34.05 -5.22 34.72
C LYS A 420 34.94 -5.77 33.59
N ARG A 421 36.02 -5.07 33.24
CA ARG A 421 37.05 -5.55 32.30
C ARG A 421 37.81 -6.72 32.93
N GLU A 422 38.13 -7.73 32.12
CA GLU A 422 38.83 -8.94 32.61
C GLU A 422 40.36 -8.80 32.68
N LYS A 423 40.99 -7.96 31.83
CA LYS A 423 42.43 -8.10 31.52
C LYS A 423 43.30 -6.83 31.57
N LYS A 424 42.73 -5.62 31.66
CA LYS A 424 43.50 -4.35 31.73
C LYS A 424 42.82 -3.33 32.65
N CYS A 425 43.64 -2.60 33.41
CA CYS A 425 43.25 -1.58 34.39
C CYS A 425 42.29 -2.08 35.51
N LEU A 426 42.48 -3.32 35.99
CA LEU A 426 41.65 -3.91 37.06
C LEU A 426 41.65 -3.09 38.37
N HIS A 427 42.75 -2.39 38.67
CA HIS A 427 42.90 -1.58 39.88
C HIS A 427 42.25 -0.19 39.79
N THR A 428 41.91 0.30 38.59
CA THR A 428 41.32 1.63 38.40
C THR A 428 39.82 1.49 38.13
N CYS A 429 38.99 2.23 38.90
CA CYS A 429 37.53 2.14 38.82
C CYS A 429 36.99 0.69 38.87
N ASP A 430 37.67 -0.16 39.64
CA ASP A 430 37.33 -1.59 39.78
C ASP A 430 37.29 -2.34 38.42
N GLY A 431 38.10 -1.90 37.44
CA GLY A 431 38.11 -2.42 36.07
C GLY A 431 36.96 -1.93 35.18
N ARG A 432 36.18 -0.92 35.57
CA ARG A 432 35.08 -0.36 34.77
C ARG A 432 35.53 0.91 34.02
N PRO A 433 34.87 1.33 32.92
CA PRO A 433 33.78 0.65 32.21
C PRO A 433 34.28 -0.35 31.15
N GLY A 434 33.64 -1.52 31.07
CA GLY A 434 33.90 -2.55 30.05
C GLY A 434 32.92 -2.50 28.89
N LEU A 435 33.38 -2.20 27.67
CA LEU A 435 32.52 -2.20 26.48
C LEU A 435 32.19 -3.65 26.06
N LEU A 436 30.90 -3.95 25.91
CA LEU A 436 30.42 -5.28 25.52
C LEU A 436 30.56 -5.51 24.00
N PRO A 437 31.05 -6.66 23.50
CA PRO A 437 30.91 -6.98 22.09
C PRO A 437 29.41 -7.10 21.76
N PRO A 438 28.83 -6.33 20.82
CA PRO A 438 27.38 -6.31 20.62
C PRO A 438 26.86 -7.66 20.10
N ILE A 439 27.67 -8.41 19.34
CA ILE A 439 27.31 -9.67 18.69
C ILE A 439 28.45 -10.67 18.84
N VAL A 440 28.12 -11.93 19.13
CA VAL A 440 29.02 -13.07 18.93
C VAL A 440 28.74 -13.65 17.53
N PRO A 441 29.54 -13.34 16.49
CA PRO A 441 29.15 -13.57 15.09
C PRO A 441 28.97 -15.06 14.75
N PHE A 442 29.80 -15.93 15.33
CA PHE A 442 29.79 -17.37 15.10
C PHE A 442 28.86 -18.15 16.05
N GLY A 443 28.34 -17.49 17.09
CA GLY A 443 27.43 -18.11 18.07
C GLY A 443 26.11 -18.54 17.45
N THR A 444 25.37 -19.40 18.16
CA THR A 444 24.05 -19.89 17.72
C THR A 444 22.87 -19.32 18.52
N ARG A 445 23.15 -18.60 19.61
CA ARG A 445 22.17 -18.01 20.54
C ARG A 445 21.60 -16.68 20.02
N ASN A 446 20.33 -16.40 20.33
CA ASN A 446 19.61 -15.14 20.02
C ASN A 446 19.54 -14.70 18.54
N ARG A 447 20.15 -15.44 17.61
CA ARG A 447 20.36 -15.07 16.19
C ARG A 447 19.17 -14.43 15.46
N PHE A 448 17.94 -14.88 15.72
CA PHE A 448 16.74 -14.36 15.06
C PHE A 448 16.39 -12.93 15.51
N ILE A 449 16.70 -12.59 16.76
CA ILE A 449 16.45 -11.28 17.37
C ILE A 449 17.54 -10.30 16.92
N THR A 450 18.79 -10.75 16.90
CA THR A 450 19.90 -10.00 16.30
C THR A 450 19.62 -9.72 14.81
N ALA A 451 19.13 -10.72 14.07
CA ALA A 451 18.73 -10.56 12.67
C ALA A 451 17.56 -9.59 12.48
N ALA A 452 16.59 -9.58 13.39
CA ALA A 452 15.50 -8.59 13.39
C ALA A 452 16.01 -7.16 13.65
N VAL A 453 16.97 -6.95 14.56
CA VAL A 453 17.57 -5.62 14.79
C VAL A 453 18.32 -5.16 13.54
N PHE A 454 19.05 -6.06 12.87
CA PHE A 454 19.65 -5.74 11.57
C PHE A 454 18.62 -5.45 10.47
N GLY A 455 17.46 -6.11 10.49
CA GLY A 455 16.34 -5.78 9.59
C GLY A 455 15.83 -4.35 9.76
N ILE A 456 15.77 -3.85 11.01
CA ILE A 456 15.42 -2.45 11.32
C ILE A 456 16.51 -1.49 10.83
N ILE A 457 17.78 -1.76 11.17
CA ILE A 457 18.93 -0.95 10.74
C ILE A 457 18.95 -0.83 9.21
N VAL A 458 18.70 -1.93 8.50
CA VAL A 458 18.73 -1.97 7.03
C VAL A 458 17.60 -1.17 6.40
N TYR A 459 16.39 -1.17 6.99
CA TYR A 459 15.33 -0.26 6.56
C TYR A 459 15.73 1.23 6.68
N ALA A 460 16.45 1.59 7.76
CA ALA A 460 16.94 2.96 7.93
C ALA A 460 18.08 3.30 6.96
N VAL A 461 19.00 2.38 6.68
CA VAL A 461 20.01 2.53 5.59
C VAL A 461 19.33 2.67 4.22
N LEU A 462 18.26 1.92 3.97
CA LEU A 462 17.48 2.00 2.73
C LEU A 462 16.78 3.36 2.55
N LYS A 463 16.34 4.03 3.62
CA LYS A 463 15.86 5.42 3.55
C LYS A 463 16.97 6.40 3.15
N ILE A 464 18.19 6.25 3.68
CA ILE A 464 19.35 7.07 3.28
C ILE A 464 19.69 6.84 1.79
N PHE A 465 19.52 5.62 1.29
CA PHE A 465 19.73 5.25 -0.11
C PHE A 465 18.61 5.74 -1.03
N GLU A 466 17.36 5.72 -0.58
CA GLU A 466 16.21 6.33 -1.29
C GLU A 466 16.42 7.85 -1.46
N GLU A 467 16.83 8.54 -0.39
CA GLU A 467 17.21 9.95 -0.45
C GLU A 467 18.42 10.21 -1.38
N LEU A 468 19.35 9.25 -1.51
CA LEU A 468 20.49 9.38 -2.43
C LEU A 468 20.05 9.29 -3.90
N LEU A 469 19.18 8.33 -4.22
CA LEU A 469 18.73 8.09 -5.59
C LEU A 469 17.72 9.14 -6.09
N PHE A 470 16.89 9.71 -5.21
CA PHE A 470 15.77 10.58 -5.61
C PHE A 470 15.84 12.02 -5.05
N GLY A 471 16.65 12.28 -4.02
CA GLY A 471 16.86 13.62 -3.46
C GLY A 471 17.83 14.51 -4.27
N LEU A 472 18.41 13.97 -5.35
CA LEU A 472 19.50 14.54 -6.18
C LEU A 472 19.17 15.87 -6.91
N HIS A 473 18.06 16.52 -6.59
CA HIS A 473 17.60 17.78 -7.18
C HIS A 473 17.42 18.92 -6.17
N GLN A 474 17.51 18.66 -4.85
CA GLN A 474 17.72 19.74 -3.89
C GLN A 474 19.16 20.25 -4.05
N THR A 475 19.33 21.57 -4.15
CA THR A 475 20.60 22.17 -4.58
C THR A 475 21.74 21.84 -3.60
N LEU A 476 22.90 21.46 -4.16
CA LEU A 476 24.08 21.02 -3.41
C LEU A 476 24.82 22.21 -2.76
N ASN A 477 24.11 22.96 -1.91
CA ASN A 477 24.57 24.18 -1.23
C ASN A 477 25.79 23.96 -0.30
N HIS A 478 26.18 22.70 -0.07
CA HIS A 478 27.34 22.30 0.73
C HIS A 478 28.34 21.42 -0.08
N GLY A 479 28.09 21.19 -1.37
CA GLY A 479 28.90 20.33 -2.22
C GLY A 479 28.74 18.82 -1.99
N VAL A 480 29.07 18.02 -3.02
CA VAL A 480 28.87 16.56 -3.03
C VAL A 480 29.64 15.85 -1.91
N LEU A 481 30.87 16.28 -1.63
CA LEU A 481 31.75 15.62 -0.66
C LEU A 481 31.24 15.76 0.78
N ILE A 482 30.71 16.93 1.17
CA ILE A 482 30.17 17.15 2.51
C ILE A 482 28.88 16.35 2.69
N GLU A 483 27.98 16.33 1.71
CA GLU A 483 26.74 15.55 1.77
C GLU A 483 27.01 14.03 1.81
N LEU A 484 28.04 13.55 1.10
CA LEU A 484 28.52 12.16 1.20
C LEU A 484 29.09 11.86 2.60
N PHE A 485 29.88 12.77 3.17
CA PHE A 485 30.40 12.63 4.54
C PHE A 485 29.29 12.61 5.59
N ILE A 486 28.29 13.49 5.48
CA ILE A 486 27.09 13.52 6.34
C ILE A 486 26.36 12.17 6.29
N ARG A 487 26.23 11.56 5.10
CA ARG A 487 25.57 10.25 4.94
C ARG A 487 26.38 9.10 5.55
N ILE A 488 27.71 9.12 5.43
CA ILE A 488 28.60 8.17 6.14
C ILE A 488 28.45 8.32 7.66
N LEU A 489 28.52 9.56 8.17
CA LEU A 489 28.36 9.85 9.60
C LEU A 489 26.98 9.43 10.12
N THR A 490 25.92 9.64 9.34
CA THR A 490 24.55 9.21 9.68
C THR A 490 24.42 7.69 9.76
N SER A 491 25.13 6.94 8.90
CA SER A 491 25.23 5.48 8.97
C SER A 491 25.94 5.01 10.25
N ILE A 492 26.99 5.70 10.68
CA ILE A 492 27.69 5.43 11.95
C ILE A 492 26.78 5.72 13.16
N ILE A 493 26.09 6.86 13.16
CA ILE A 493 25.12 7.24 14.20
C ILE A 493 24.00 6.21 14.31
N LEU A 494 23.47 5.72 13.18
CA LEU A 494 22.46 4.66 13.13
C LEU A 494 22.96 3.35 13.76
N GLY A 495 24.22 2.98 13.52
CA GLY A 495 24.87 1.84 14.17
C GLY A 495 24.94 1.99 15.69
N LEU A 496 25.32 3.18 16.16
CA LEU A 496 25.38 3.51 17.59
C LEU A 496 23.98 3.59 18.25
N ARG A 497 22.96 4.07 17.52
CA ARG A 497 21.56 4.13 17.98
C ARG A 497 20.97 2.75 18.30
N TYR A 498 21.28 1.74 17.49
CA TYR A 498 20.77 0.38 17.70
C TYR A 498 21.73 -0.57 18.45
N TYR A 499 23.00 -0.19 18.61
CA TYR A 499 23.96 -0.90 19.46
C TYR A 499 23.42 -1.30 20.86
N PRO A 500 22.79 -0.41 21.67
CA PRO A 500 22.32 -0.81 23.01
C PRO A 500 21.23 -1.88 22.94
N VAL A 501 20.37 -1.84 21.91
CA VAL A 501 19.35 -2.88 21.68
C VAL A 501 20.01 -4.25 21.52
N VAL A 502 21.06 -4.35 20.71
CA VAL A 502 21.77 -5.63 20.51
C VAL A 502 22.58 -6.06 21.73
N ALA A 503 23.29 -5.12 22.39
CA ALA A 503 24.06 -5.39 23.59
C ALA A 503 23.19 -5.92 24.75
N SER A 504 21.97 -5.39 24.92
CA SER A 504 21.01 -5.85 25.93
C SER A 504 20.67 -7.34 25.84
N LEU A 505 20.73 -7.93 24.63
CA LEU A 505 20.35 -9.33 24.38
C LEU A 505 21.37 -10.32 24.94
N GLN A 506 22.61 -9.89 25.14
CA GLN A 506 23.66 -10.70 25.79
C GLN A 506 23.57 -10.59 27.32
N LEU A 507 23.20 -9.42 27.84
CA LEU A 507 23.10 -9.15 29.27
C LEU A 507 21.87 -9.81 29.93
N ARG A 508 22.02 -10.12 31.22
CA ARG A 508 20.95 -10.71 32.06
C ARG A 508 20.47 -9.80 33.19
N HIS A 509 20.97 -8.58 33.27
CA HIS A 509 20.48 -7.62 34.24
C HIS A 509 19.06 -7.17 33.88
N ILE A 510 18.14 -7.36 34.82
CA ILE A 510 16.73 -6.96 34.73
C ILE A 510 16.58 -5.48 34.31
N ILE A 511 17.34 -4.59 34.94
CA ILE A 511 17.36 -3.15 34.67
C ILE A 511 17.75 -2.85 33.22
N VAL A 512 18.79 -3.50 32.71
CA VAL A 512 19.27 -3.34 31.33
C VAL A 512 18.18 -3.69 30.31
N ARG A 513 17.47 -4.81 30.51
CA ARG A 513 16.37 -5.21 29.63
C ARG A 513 15.15 -4.29 29.75
N PHE A 514 14.81 -3.84 30.97
CA PHE A 514 13.72 -2.91 31.20
C PHE A 514 13.95 -1.57 30.50
N LEU A 515 15.12 -0.96 30.68
CA LEU A 515 15.50 0.28 30.01
C LEU A 515 15.52 0.13 28.48
N THR A 516 16.02 -1.00 27.98
CA THR A 516 16.00 -1.27 26.53
C THR A 516 14.59 -1.49 25.99
N PHE A 517 13.71 -2.14 26.75
CA PHE A 517 12.30 -2.32 26.37
C PHE A 517 11.58 -0.97 26.29
N ILE A 518 11.78 -0.07 27.26
CA ILE A 518 11.25 1.31 27.20
C ILE A 518 11.80 2.04 25.98
N TYR A 519 13.11 1.98 25.73
CA TYR A 519 13.73 2.61 24.56
C TYR A 519 13.15 2.13 23.23
N VAL A 520 12.98 0.81 23.04
CA VAL A 520 12.34 0.23 21.84
C VAL A 520 10.84 0.57 21.78
N LEU A 521 10.13 0.69 22.91
CA LEU A 521 8.74 1.13 22.93
C LEU A 521 8.60 2.60 22.50
N CYS A 522 9.52 3.48 22.93
CA CYS A 522 9.59 4.86 22.46
C CYS A 522 9.92 4.94 20.97
N ASP A 523 10.86 4.12 20.48
CA ASP A 523 11.24 4.00 19.06
C ASP A 523 10.03 3.59 18.19
N ILE A 524 9.25 2.63 18.67
CA ILE A 524 7.98 2.17 18.06
C ILE A 524 6.95 3.30 18.01
N VAL A 525 6.67 3.95 19.14
CA VAL A 525 5.64 5.01 19.22
C VAL A 525 6.03 6.20 18.35
N TYR A 526 7.30 6.62 18.37
CA TYR A 526 7.79 7.69 17.49
C TYR A 526 7.66 7.31 16.01
N THR A 527 8.06 6.10 15.64
CA THR A 527 7.95 5.60 14.25
C THR A 527 6.49 5.59 13.79
N ILE A 528 5.55 5.09 14.61
CA ILE A 528 4.13 5.08 14.27
C ILE A 528 3.59 6.51 14.11
N VAL A 529 3.97 7.44 14.98
CA VAL A 529 3.54 8.85 14.88
C VAL A 529 4.12 9.53 13.64
N ARG A 530 5.41 9.33 13.32
CA ARG A 530 6.04 9.88 12.12
C ARG A 530 5.37 9.35 10.86
N GLU A 531 5.35 8.02 10.68
CA GLU A 531 4.80 7.40 9.47
C GLU A 531 3.30 7.71 9.35
N GLY A 532 2.52 7.58 10.44
CA GLY A 532 1.08 7.81 10.44
C GLY A 532 0.69 9.27 10.16
N SER A 533 1.46 10.24 10.64
CA SER A 533 1.20 11.67 10.36
C SER A 533 1.64 12.11 8.96
N CYS A 534 2.57 11.38 8.33
CA CYS A 534 3.12 11.73 7.01
C CYS A 534 2.61 10.82 5.86
N MET A 535 1.87 9.74 6.16
CA MET A 535 1.32 8.83 5.15
C MET A 535 0.31 9.54 4.23
N GLY A 536 0.78 9.90 3.04
CA GLY A 536 0.06 10.73 2.04
C GLY A 536 0.92 11.87 1.50
N PHE A 537 1.95 12.28 2.23
CA PHE A 537 2.93 13.29 1.84
C PHE A 537 4.26 12.63 1.44
N LEU A 538 4.31 12.09 0.23
CA LEU A 538 5.61 11.97 -0.43
C LEU A 538 6.02 13.35 -0.97
N PRO A 539 7.26 13.80 -0.75
CA PRO A 539 7.84 14.84 -1.58
C PRO A 539 8.04 14.23 -2.97
N LEU A 540 7.11 14.51 -3.88
CA LEU A 540 7.44 14.45 -5.30
C LEU A 540 8.57 15.45 -5.52
N SER A 541 9.58 15.08 -6.30
CA SER A 541 10.67 16.00 -6.63
C SER A 541 10.07 17.28 -7.21
N GLY A 542 10.52 18.46 -6.76
CA GLY A 542 9.95 19.79 -7.02
C GLY A 542 10.02 20.30 -8.48
N GLN A 543 9.93 19.38 -9.43
CA GLN A 543 9.71 19.56 -10.87
C GLN A 543 8.22 19.75 -11.20
N TYR A 544 7.31 19.43 -10.25
CA TYR A 544 5.86 19.62 -10.39
C TYR A 544 5.40 20.89 -9.70
N THR A 545 4.35 21.52 -10.24
CA THR A 545 3.67 22.62 -9.55
C THR A 545 2.84 22.09 -8.36
N VAL A 546 2.65 22.93 -7.34
CA VAL A 546 1.81 22.60 -6.16
C VAL A 546 0.39 22.17 -6.58
N LEU A 547 -0.13 22.75 -7.66
CA LEU A 547 -1.45 22.42 -8.22
C LEU A 547 -1.48 20.99 -8.81
N GLU A 548 -0.47 20.60 -9.59
CA GLU A 548 -0.35 19.23 -10.13
C GLU A 548 -0.18 18.20 -9.01
N GLU A 549 0.62 18.50 -7.99
CA GLU A 549 0.74 17.62 -6.82
C GLU A 549 -0.60 17.42 -6.10
N THR A 550 -1.35 18.50 -5.83
CA THR A 550 -2.66 18.37 -5.16
C THR A 550 -3.64 17.54 -5.98
N LYS A 551 -3.66 17.68 -7.32
CA LYS A 551 -4.46 16.80 -8.19
C LYS A 551 -4.01 15.34 -8.10
N LEU A 552 -2.70 15.05 -8.21
CA LEU A 552 -2.17 13.69 -8.08
C LEU A 552 -2.53 13.06 -6.72
N ARG A 553 -2.48 13.83 -5.64
CA ARG A 553 -2.83 13.37 -4.28
C ARG A 553 -4.31 13.02 -4.14
N VAL A 554 -5.22 13.73 -4.79
CA VAL A 554 -6.66 13.40 -4.77
C VAL A 554 -6.93 12.09 -5.53
N GLU A 555 -6.29 11.88 -6.68
CA GLU A 555 -6.50 10.69 -7.51
C GLU A 555 -5.79 9.43 -6.97
N LEU A 556 -4.60 9.57 -6.38
CA LEU A 556 -3.74 8.44 -5.95
C LEU A 556 -3.57 8.31 -4.43
N GLY A 557 -4.15 9.21 -3.61
CA GLY A 557 -3.91 9.30 -2.15
C GLY A 557 -4.07 7.97 -1.41
N SER A 558 -5.14 7.22 -1.69
CA SER A 558 -5.38 5.89 -1.11
C SER A 558 -4.28 4.88 -1.48
N TRP A 559 -3.82 4.89 -2.73
CA TRP A 559 -2.73 4.04 -3.20
C TRP A 559 -1.39 4.41 -2.57
N PHE A 560 -1.09 5.70 -2.36
CA PHE A 560 0.12 6.15 -1.65
C PHE A 560 0.14 5.62 -0.20
N ILE A 561 -0.99 5.69 0.51
CA ILE A 561 -1.11 5.20 1.90
C ILE A 561 -0.95 3.68 1.96
N ILE A 562 -1.67 2.94 1.12
CA ILE A 562 -1.58 1.47 1.05
C ILE A 562 -0.16 1.03 0.69
N TYR A 563 0.47 1.71 -0.28
CA TYR A 563 1.84 1.41 -0.67
C TYR A 563 2.85 1.70 0.45
N GLY A 564 2.75 2.85 1.12
CA GLY A 564 3.64 3.20 2.24
C GLY A 564 3.52 2.21 3.40
N LEU A 565 2.29 1.78 3.72
CA LEU A 565 2.05 0.72 4.70
C LEU A 565 2.74 -0.58 4.28
N ILE A 566 2.52 -1.05 3.04
CA ILE A 566 3.12 -2.29 2.51
C ILE A 566 4.65 -2.23 2.57
N LYS A 567 5.27 -1.18 2.03
CA LYS A 567 6.72 -0.95 2.03
C LYS A 567 7.32 -1.04 3.44
N ASN A 568 6.57 -0.60 4.45
CA ASN A 568 7.01 -0.55 5.84
C ASN A 568 6.70 -1.83 6.66
N ILE A 569 5.95 -2.81 6.12
CA ILE A 569 5.56 -4.04 6.85
C ILE A 569 6.75 -4.73 7.56
N PRO A 570 7.91 -4.98 6.92
CA PRO A 570 9.01 -5.70 7.57
C PRO A 570 9.57 -4.94 8.79
N HIS A 571 9.65 -3.61 8.70
CA HIS A 571 10.16 -2.77 9.78
C HIS A 571 9.25 -2.81 11.01
N PHE A 572 7.93 -2.63 10.82
CA PHE A 572 6.95 -2.77 11.91
C PHE A 572 6.92 -4.19 12.48
N PHE A 573 7.05 -5.23 11.64
CA PHE A 573 7.12 -6.62 12.09
C PHE A 573 8.35 -6.89 12.96
N PHE A 574 9.55 -6.45 12.56
CA PHE A 574 10.75 -6.65 13.36
C PHE A 574 10.71 -5.86 14.67
N LEU A 575 10.22 -4.62 14.65
CA LEU A 575 10.03 -3.81 15.86
C LEU A 575 9.06 -4.49 16.85
N ALA A 576 7.89 -4.93 16.39
CA ALA A 576 6.91 -5.64 17.22
C ALA A 576 7.48 -6.95 17.78
N TYR A 577 8.23 -7.71 16.97
CA TYR A 577 8.91 -8.93 17.40
C TYR A 577 9.95 -8.68 18.50
N ILE A 578 10.79 -7.65 18.36
CA ILE A 578 11.81 -7.30 19.37
C ILE A 578 11.16 -6.78 20.65
N SER A 579 10.13 -5.93 20.54
CA SER A 579 9.32 -5.46 21.68
C SER A 579 8.74 -6.65 22.46
N ALA A 580 8.08 -7.58 21.76
CA ALA A 580 7.49 -8.77 22.37
C ALA A 580 8.55 -9.70 23.02
N GLU A 581 9.68 -9.96 22.34
CA GLU A 581 10.76 -10.80 22.87
C GLU A 581 11.46 -10.13 24.08
N LEU A 582 11.71 -8.81 24.04
CA LEU A 582 12.27 -8.06 25.18
C LEU A 582 11.31 -8.07 26.38
N CYS A 583 10.01 -7.87 26.15
CA CYS A 583 8.97 -7.96 27.17
C CYS A 583 8.93 -9.37 27.80
N MET A 584 8.85 -10.43 26.98
CA MET A 584 8.86 -11.82 27.46
C MET A 584 10.15 -12.15 28.23
N ARG A 585 11.31 -11.63 27.80
CA ARG A 585 12.60 -11.76 28.49
C ARG A 585 12.69 -10.98 29.79
N PHE A 586 12.02 -9.83 29.88
CA PHE A 586 11.91 -9.06 31.11
C PHE A 586 11.01 -9.80 32.11
N VAL A 587 9.81 -10.20 31.70
CA VAL A 587 8.87 -10.97 32.53
C VAL A 587 9.49 -12.29 33.03
N TYR A 588 10.21 -13.03 32.17
CA TYR A 588 10.86 -14.28 32.55
C TYR A 588 11.99 -14.10 33.56
N ASP A 589 12.97 -13.22 33.31
CA ASP A 589 14.07 -13.02 34.26
C ASP A 589 13.57 -12.36 35.57
N SER A 590 12.57 -11.47 35.51
CA SER A 590 12.01 -10.81 36.71
C SER A 590 11.26 -11.79 37.63
N ILE A 591 10.40 -12.64 37.07
CA ILE A 591 9.50 -13.49 37.88
C ILE A 591 10.08 -14.89 38.06
N TYR A 592 10.48 -15.57 36.98
CA TYR A 592 10.86 -16.98 37.07
C TYR A 592 12.23 -17.19 37.73
N VAL A 593 13.23 -16.37 37.39
CA VAL A 593 14.58 -16.51 37.94
C VAL A 593 14.63 -16.05 39.40
N SER A 594 13.95 -14.95 39.75
CA SER A 594 13.88 -14.46 41.12
C SER A 594 13.16 -15.42 42.09
N LEU A 595 12.17 -16.20 41.62
CA LEU A 595 11.51 -17.22 42.43
C LEU A 595 12.31 -18.52 42.57
N LYS A 596 13.09 -18.89 41.54
CA LYS A 596 13.75 -20.21 41.48
C LYS A 596 15.14 -20.24 42.12
N THR A 597 15.81 -19.10 42.28
CA THR A 597 17.25 -19.07 42.55
C THR A 597 17.61 -18.12 43.70
N LYS A 598 17.77 -18.70 44.90
CA LYS A 598 18.55 -18.08 46.01
C LYS A 598 20.06 -18.08 45.73
N GLN A 599 20.52 -18.78 44.70
CA GLN A 599 21.92 -18.83 44.28
C GLN A 599 22.30 -17.51 43.59
N SER A 600 23.52 -17.02 43.83
CA SER A 600 23.91 -15.65 43.49
C SER A 600 23.79 -15.32 41.99
N ILE A 601 23.03 -14.26 41.70
CA ILE A 601 22.60 -13.84 40.35
C ILE A 601 23.77 -13.45 39.41
N TRP A 602 24.99 -13.30 39.93
CA TRP A 602 25.97 -12.38 39.37
C TRP A 602 26.96 -12.91 38.33
N LEU A 603 27.31 -14.22 38.27
CA LEU A 603 28.56 -14.61 37.57
C LEU A 603 28.63 -15.93 36.77
N VAL A 604 27.66 -16.85 36.83
CA VAL A 604 27.78 -18.11 36.05
C VAL A 604 27.36 -17.90 34.58
N SER A 605 28.32 -18.06 33.66
CA SER A 605 28.20 -17.97 32.19
C SER A 605 27.34 -19.09 31.59
N ASN A 606 26.03 -19.07 31.88
CA ASN A 606 24.99 -19.92 31.29
C ASN A 606 24.78 -19.69 29.76
N VAL A 607 25.81 -19.24 29.05
CA VAL A 607 26.00 -19.23 27.60
C VAL A 607 26.61 -20.57 27.18
N GLU A 608 27.74 -20.94 27.77
CA GLU A 608 28.50 -22.16 27.48
C GLU A 608 27.64 -23.42 27.62
N PHE A 609 26.90 -23.54 28.73
CA PHE A 609 26.05 -24.71 29.01
C PHE A 609 25.04 -25.04 27.90
N ASN A 610 24.50 -24.02 27.22
CA ASN A 610 23.55 -24.22 26.12
C ASN A 610 24.23 -24.63 24.80
N GLU A 611 25.43 -24.11 24.52
CA GLU A 611 26.18 -24.52 23.33
C GLU A 611 26.82 -25.89 23.55
N LEU A 612 27.34 -26.20 24.74
CA LEU A 612 27.81 -27.52 25.14
C LEU A 612 26.68 -28.57 25.09
N LYS A 613 25.45 -28.24 25.50
CA LYS A 613 24.28 -29.13 25.35
C LYS A 613 23.94 -29.39 23.88
N TYR A 614 24.06 -28.39 23.01
CA TYR A 614 23.84 -28.56 21.56
C TYR A 614 24.98 -29.37 20.91
N SER A 615 26.24 -29.09 21.24
CA SER A 615 27.39 -29.86 20.76
C SER A 615 27.32 -31.31 21.21
N LYS A 616 26.95 -31.58 22.47
CA LYS A 616 26.70 -32.95 22.98
C LYS A 616 25.58 -33.65 22.18
N TYR A 617 24.48 -32.97 21.89
CA TYR A 617 23.43 -33.50 21.00
C TYR A 617 23.94 -33.78 19.58
N TYR A 618 24.69 -32.85 18.99
CA TYR A 618 25.25 -32.96 17.63
C TYR A 618 26.20 -34.16 17.51
N VAL A 619 27.17 -34.28 18.42
CA VAL A 619 28.11 -35.42 18.49
C VAL A 619 27.36 -36.73 18.74
N THR A 620 26.35 -36.73 19.64
CA THR A 620 25.51 -37.93 19.87
C THR A 620 24.75 -38.34 18.60
N LYS A 621 24.24 -37.38 17.81
CA LYS A 621 23.56 -37.67 16.54
C LYS A 621 24.53 -38.20 15.48
N LEU A 622 25.75 -37.66 15.39
CA LEU A 622 26.80 -38.18 14.49
C LEU A 622 27.15 -39.64 14.84
N LEU A 623 27.48 -39.93 16.11
CA LEU A 623 27.82 -41.27 16.56
C LEU A 623 26.68 -42.28 16.36
N ARG A 624 25.42 -41.86 16.56
CA ARG A 624 24.24 -42.71 16.29
C ARG A 624 24.00 -42.95 14.80
N ARG A 625 24.33 -41.99 13.91
CA ARG A 625 24.02 -42.08 12.48
C ARG A 625 24.68 -43.28 11.78
N ASN A 626 25.87 -43.69 12.23
CA ASN A 626 26.56 -44.87 11.69
C ASN A 626 25.78 -46.18 11.94
N ARG A 627 24.94 -46.26 13.00
CA ARG A 627 24.10 -47.44 13.27
C ARG A 627 22.78 -47.44 12.48
N SER A 628 22.26 -46.27 12.10
CA SER A 628 20.97 -46.16 11.39
C SER A 628 21.09 -46.17 9.87
N LEU A 629 22.29 -45.93 9.30
CA LEU A 629 22.44 -45.78 7.84
C LEU A 629 22.08 -47.07 7.07
N SER A 630 22.41 -48.23 7.63
CA SER A 630 22.06 -49.55 7.07
C SER A 630 20.55 -49.79 7.02
N GLN A 631 19.79 -49.33 8.02
CA GLN A 631 18.33 -49.48 8.08
C GLN A 631 17.58 -48.50 7.18
N ILE A 632 18.16 -47.33 6.88
CA ILE A 632 17.52 -46.33 6.02
C ILE A 632 17.54 -46.78 4.55
N ILE A 633 18.60 -47.44 4.11
CA ILE A 633 18.76 -47.91 2.72
C ILE A 633 17.65 -48.90 2.33
N THR A 634 17.20 -49.77 3.23
CA THR A 634 16.11 -50.72 2.98
C THR A 634 14.70 -50.11 3.07
N GLN A 635 14.51 -48.96 3.71
CA GLN A 635 13.19 -48.34 3.91
C GLN A 635 12.80 -47.29 2.86
N GLN A 636 13.74 -46.85 2.01
CA GLN A 636 13.55 -45.66 1.18
C GLN A 636 12.68 -45.87 -0.09
N ASN A 637 12.32 -47.11 -0.43
CA ASN A 637 11.69 -47.46 -1.72
C ASN A 637 10.14 -47.40 -1.77
N VAL A 638 9.43 -47.23 -0.65
CA VAL A 638 7.99 -47.60 -0.57
C VAL A 638 7.03 -46.41 -0.28
N THR A 639 7.52 -45.21 0.05
CA THR A 639 6.62 -44.08 0.36
C THR A 639 6.49 -43.08 -0.79
N ASN A 640 5.34 -43.12 -1.47
CA ASN A 640 4.87 -42.05 -2.37
C ASN A 640 4.64 -40.76 -1.56
N GLN A 641 5.71 -40.01 -1.34
CA GLN A 641 5.68 -38.72 -0.65
C GLN A 641 5.03 -37.69 -1.58
N SER A 642 4.12 -36.86 -1.05
CA SER A 642 3.39 -35.91 -1.90
C SER A 642 4.35 -34.90 -2.54
N ARG A 643 4.17 -34.63 -3.84
CA ARG A 643 5.03 -33.71 -4.64
C ARG A 643 5.21 -32.34 -3.98
N LEU A 644 4.22 -31.86 -3.23
CA LEU A 644 4.31 -30.63 -2.44
C LEU A 644 5.36 -30.71 -1.31
N ARG A 645 5.50 -31.86 -0.65
CA ARG A 645 6.54 -32.06 0.38
C ARG A 645 7.92 -32.19 -0.24
N GLU A 646 8.04 -32.81 -1.42
CA GLU A 646 9.28 -32.78 -2.20
C GLU A 646 9.67 -31.34 -2.57
N PHE A 647 8.72 -30.54 -3.05
CA PHE A 647 8.90 -29.12 -3.34
C PHE A 647 9.34 -28.34 -2.09
N PHE A 648 8.68 -28.48 -0.94
CA PHE A 648 9.12 -27.80 0.28
C PHE A 648 10.50 -28.29 0.79
N ASN A 649 10.81 -29.58 0.67
CA ASN A 649 12.16 -30.10 0.97
C ASN A 649 13.22 -29.51 0.02
N PHE A 650 12.86 -29.29 -1.26
CA PHE A 650 13.71 -28.68 -2.29
C PHE A 650 13.93 -27.18 -2.05
N PHE A 651 12.98 -26.45 -1.46
CA PHE A 651 13.18 -25.05 -1.04
C PHE A 651 13.96 -24.94 0.28
N PHE A 652 13.68 -25.77 1.29
CA PHE A 652 14.46 -25.82 2.52
C PHE A 652 14.29 -27.12 3.31
N TYR A 653 15.25 -28.05 3.19
CA TYR A 653 15.32 -29.20 4.08
C TYR A 653 15.75 -28.80 5.49
N TRP A 654 14.78 -28.71 6.40
CA TRP A 654 14.99 -28.52 7.83
C TRP A 654 15.79 -29.68 8.42
N ASP A 655 16.86 -29.37 9.17
CA ASP A 655 17.66 -30.35 9.91
C ASP A 655 17.98 -29.78 11.30
N ASP A 656 17.38 -30.36 12.33
CA ASP A 656 17.55 -29.96 13.73
C ASP A 656 19.00 -30.03 14.22
N SER A 657 19.87 -30.78 13.51
CA SER A 657 21.30 -30.85 13.82
C SER A 657 22.14 -29.78 13.16
N PHE A 658 21.61 -28.95 12.27
CA PHE A 658 22.35 -27.81 11.71
C PHE A 658 21.86 -26.48 12.28
N ARG A 659 22.81 -25.66 12.74
CA ARG A 659 22.56 -24.28 13.16
C ARG A 659 23.40 -23.30 12.34
N PHE A 660 22.70 -22.43 11.61
CA PHE A 660 23.28 -21.21 11.06
C PHE A 660 23.85 -20.35 12.19
N THR A 661 24.99 -19.71 11.92
CA THR A 661 25.62 -18.72 12.81
C THR A 661 24.77 -17.45 12.87
N THR A 662 24.94 -16.67 13.93
CA THR A 662 24.30 -15.35 14.04
C THR A 662 24.59 -14.48 12.82
N ILE A 663 25.85 -14.36 12.38
CA ILE A 663 26.20 -13.57 11.21
C ILE A 663 25.44 -14.03 9.96
N ALA A 664 25.41 -15.32 9.63
CA ALA A 664 24.70 -15.82 8.46
C ALA A 664 23.18 -15.57 8.55
N THR A 665 22.55 -15.84 9.70
CA THR A 665 21.11 -15.54 9.89
C THR A 665 20.83 -14.05 9.70
N CYS A 666 21.68 -13.17 10.25
CA CYS A 666 21.54 -11.72 10.05
C CYS A 666 21.67 -11.37 8.56
N THR A 667 22.72 -11.80 7.87
CA THR A 667 22.96 -11.47 6.46
C THR A 667 21.80 -11.91 5.54
N TYR A 668 21.27 -13.12 5.72
CA TYR A 668 20.14 -13.59 4.89
C TYR A 668 18.81 -12.88 5.22
N THR A 669 18.52 -12.56 6.49
CA THR A 669 17.36 -11.75 6.87
C THR A 669 17.46 -10.32 6.33
N VAL A 670 18.67 -9.72 6.38
CA VAL A 670 18.97 -8.43 5.79
C VAL A 670 18.73 -8.44 4.29
N ALA A 671 19.34 -9.38 3.55
CA ALA A 671 19.19 -9.47 2.10
C ALA A 671 17.73 -9.68 1.67
N PHE A 672 16.97 -10.51 2.39
CA PHE A 672 15.54 -10.69 2.14
C PHE A 672 14.74 -9.38 2.36
N THR A 673 15.00 -8.68 3.46
CA THR A 673 14.34 -7.39 3.78
C THR A 673 14.67 -6.33 2.73
N PHE A 674 15.91 -6.31 2.27
CA PHE A 674 16.42 -5.39 1.25
C PHE A 674 15.77 -5.65 -0.12
N LEU A 675 15.69 -6.92 -0.55
CA LEU A 675 15.00 -7.29 -1.79
C LEU A 675 13.51 -6.94 -1.75
N TYR A 676 12.82 -7.17 -0.61
CA TYR A 676 11.41 -6.80 -0.44
C TYR A 676 11.20 -5.29 -0.61
N TYR A 677 12.03 -4.49 0.06
CA TYR A 677 11.98 -3.04 0.00
C TYR A 677 12.30 -2.53 -1.41
N LEU A 678 13.32 -3.08 -2.08
CA LEU A 678 13.60 -2.76 -3.48
C LEU A 678 12.42 -3.09 -4.38
N ALA A 679 11.85 -4.30 -4.29
CA ALA A 679 10.71 -4.69 -5.12
C ALA A 679 9.52 -3.74 -4.96
N CYS A 680 9.18 -3.38 -3.71
CA CYS A 680 8.18 -2.35 -3.43
C CYS A 680 8.56 -1.00 -4.07
N THR A 681 9.80 -0.55 -3.87
CA THR A 681 10.30 0.76 -4.30
C THR A 681 10.32 0.88 -5.83
N PHE A 682 10.75 -0.17 -6.54
CA PHE A 682 10.71 -0.23 -8.01
C PHE A 682 9.28 -0.23 -8.56
N VAL A 683 8.35 -1.02 -8.00
CA VAL A 683 6.92 -0.96 -8.41
C VAL A 683 6.39 0.46 -8.26
N PHE A 684 6.68 1.10 -7.14
CA PHE A 684 6.17 2.43 -6.82
C PHE A 684 6.73 3.52 -7.74
N LEU A 685 8.06 3.63 -7.85
CA LEU A 685 8.73 4.64 -8.66
C LEU A 685 8.36 4.50 -10.14
N TYR A 686 8.32 3.28 -10.66
CA TYR A 686 8.00 3.07 -12.07
C TYR A 686 6.51 3.27 -12.31
N THR A 687 5.61 2.87 -11.40
CA THR A 687 4.18 3.18 -11.54
C THR A 687 3.93 4.69 -11.52
N SER A 688 4.46 5.41 -10.52
CA SER A 688 4.23 6.87 -10.40
C SER A 688 4.88 7.64 -11.55
N ARG A 689 6.15 7.37 -11.87
CA ARG A 689 6.86 8.03 -12.97
C ARG A 689 6.33 7.66 -14.36
N SER A 690 5.78 6.45 -14.54
CA SER A 690 5.18 6.07 -15.83
C SER A 690 3.97 6.93 -16.19
N ILE A 691 3.22 7.47 -15.22
CA ILE A 691 2.06 8.34 -15.52
C ILE A 691 2.50 9.57 -16.33
N GLY A 692 3.63 10.18 -15.97
CA GLY A 692 4.20 11.32 -16.71
C GLY A 692 4.98 10.93 -17.97
N HIS A 693 5.60 9.75 -18.01
CA HIS A 693 6.45 9.32 -19.14
C HIS A 693 5.70 8.52 -20.22
N ILE A 694 4.52 7.95 -19.93
CA ILE A 694 3.73 7.18 -20.90
C ILE A 694 3.26 8.07 -22.07
N SER A 695 2.94 9.34 -21.85
CA SER A 695 2.60 10.28 -22.94
C SER A 695 3.76 10.46 -23.91
N PHE A 696 4.96 10.78 -23.40
CA PHE A 696 6.18 10.92 -24.21
C PHE A 696 6.54 9.62 -24.95
N ILE A 697 6.51 8.47 -24.25
CA ILE A 697 6.80 7.16 -24.84
C ILE A 697 5.75 6.82 -25.92
N ARG A 698 4.46 7.11 -25.68
CA ARG A 698 3.39 6.90 -26.65
C ARG A 698 3.64 7.72 -27.92
N SER A 699 3.83 9.04 -27.80
CA SER A 699 4.09 9.91 -28.96
C SER A 699 5.38 9.54 -29.69
N TYR A 700 6.43 9.09 -28.98
CA TYR A 700 7.65 8.60 -29.62
C TYR A 700 7.39 7.31 -30.42
N ILE A 701 6.65 6.33 -29.88
CA ILE A 701 6.35 5.09 -30.61
C ILE A 701 5.40 5.35 -31.79
N GLU A 702 4.36 6.17 -31.60
CA GLU A 702 3.44 6.58 -32.67
C GLU A 702 4.21 7.23 -33.84
N TYR A 703 5.14 8.15 -33.53
CA TYR A 703 6.03 8.78 -34.52
C TYR A 703 7.05 7.81 -35.14
N SER A 704 7.69 6.95 -34.36
CA SER A 704 8.78 6.09 -34.86
C SER A 704 8.30 4.84 -35.61
N ALA A 705 7.07 4.38 -35.34
CA ALA A 705 6.54 3.12 -35.88
C ALA A 705 5.40 3.31 -36.89
N ASN A 706 4.83 4.53 -37.02
CA ASN A 706 3.61 4.79 -37.80
C ASN A 706 2.44 3.84 -37.42
N VAL A 707 2.28 3.58 -36.12
CA VAL A 707 1.18 2.77 -35.57
C VAL A 707 0.35 3.62 -34.62
N GLU A 708 -0.94 3.78 -34.90
CA GLU A 708 -1.89 4.40 -33.97
C GLU A 708 -2.07 3.52 -32.73
N ILE A 709 -1.64 4.01 -31.56
CA ILE A 709 -1.73 3.25 -30.32
C ILE A 709 -3.08 3.52 -29.66
N ASN A 710 -3.95 2.50 -29.68
CA ASN A 710 -5.19 2.48 -28.89
C ASN A 710 -4.93 2.91 -27.43
N GLU A 711 -5.75 3.84 -26.92
CA GLU A 711 -5.48 4.64 -25.70
C GLU A 711 -5.20 3.83 -24.41
N LYS A 712 -5.53 2.54 -24.39
CA LYS A 712 -5.38 1.63 -23.24
C LYS A 712 -3.91 1.15 -23.02
N PHE A 713 -2.91 1.90 -23.48
CA PHE A 713 -1.49 1.58 -23.29
C PHE A 713 -0.96 1.93 -21.87
N SER A 714 -1.44 1.21 -20.86
CA SER A 714 -0.90 1.33 -19.48
C SER A 714 0.19 0.29 -19.21
N LEU A 715 1.43 0.74 -18.94
CA LEU A 715 2.60 -0.10 -18.58
C LEU A 715 2.55 -0.65 -17.14
N LYS A 716 1.56 -0.25 -16.33
CA LYS A 716 1.46 -0.62 -14.90
C LYS A 716 1.49 -2.13 -14.66
N ARG A 717 0.91 -2.92 -15.57
CA ARG A 717 0.90 -4.38 -15.49
C ARG A 717 2.30 -4.98 -15.65
N GLU A 718 3.04 -4.54 -16.67
CA GLU A 718 4.38 -5.05 -16.98
C GLU A 718 5.40 -4.67 -15.88
N ILE A 719 5.27 -3.47 -15.31
CA ILE A 719 6.05 -3.01 -14.14
C ILE A 719 5.81 -3.87 -12.90
N ILE A 720 4.55 -4.20 -12.60
CA ILE A 720 4.20 -5.05 -11.46
C ILE A 720 4.68 -6.49 -11.70
N LEU A 721 4.50 -7.02 -12.91
CA LEU A 721 4.97 -8.36 -13.26
C LEU A 721 6.50 -8.48 -13.21
N SER A 722 7.26 -7.52 -13.76
CA SER A 722 8.73 -7.58 -13.71
C SER A 722 9.25 -7.56 -12.27
N ALA A 723 8.68 -6.74 -11.40
CA ALA A 723 9.03 -6.72 -9.98
C ALA A 723 8.72 -8.05 -9.27
N ILE A 724 7.54 -8.63 -9.52
CA ILE A 724 7.15 -9.93 -8.94
C ILE A 724 8.08 -11.05 -9.42
N PHE A 725 8.34 -11.16 -10.72
CA PHE A 725 9.26 -12.17 -11.26
C PHE A 725 10.68 -12.01 -10.72
N THR A 726 11.19 -10.77 -10.63
CA THR A 726 12.53 -10.49 -10.07
C THR A 726 12.60 -10.83 -8.58
N ALA A 727 11.58 -10.49 -7.80
CA ALA A 727 11.51 -10.81 -6.37
C ALA A 727 11.42 -12.32 -6.10
N ILE A 728 10.64 -13.06 -6.89
CA ILE A 728 10.59 -14.53 -6.82
C ILE A 728 11.95 -15.14 -7.18
N LEU A 729 12.58 -14.66 -8.25
CA LEU A 729 13.86 -15.16 -8.75
C LEU A 729 14.99 -14.95 -7.74
N TYR A 730 15.11 -13.77 -7.13
CA TYR A 730 16.13 -13.52 -6.10
C TYR A 730 15.79 -14.11 -4.74
N GLY A 731 14.51 -14.17 -4.35
CA GLY A 731 14.07 -14.91 -3.17
C GLY A 731 14.43 -16.40 -3.24
N TYR A 732 14.20 -17.03 -4.39
CA TYR A 732 14.62 -18.40 -4.66
C TYR A 732 16.15 -18.57 -4.58
N GLN A 733 16.92 -17.61 -5.11
CA GLN A 733 18.38 -17.65 -5.00
C GLN A 733 18.91 -17.51 -3.56
N LEU A 734 18.29 -16.68 -2.72
CA LEU A 734 18.63 -16.63 -1.29
C LEU A 734 18.39 -18.00 -0.63
N CYS A 735 17.27 -18.67 -0.93
CA CYS A 735 16.99 -20.03 -0.44
C CYS A 735 18.05 -21.05 -0.88
N ILE A 736 18.43 -21.07 -2.17
CA ILE A 736 19.51 -21.95 -2.65
C ILE A 736 20.84 -21.60 -1.99
N GLY A 737 21.15 -20.30 -1.83
CA GLY A 737 22.36 -19.82 -1.16
C GLY A 737 22.45 -20.30 0.29
N MET A 738 21.34 -20.24 1.05
CA MET A 738 21.26 -20.79 2.41
C MET A 738 21.49 -22.32 2.44
N GLN A 739 20.99 -23.06 1.44
CA GLN A 739 21.26 -24.49 1.33
C GLN A 739 22.72 -24.80 1.00
N LYS A 740 23.31 -24.11 0.01
CA LYS A 740 24.74 -24.26 -0.31
C LYS A 740 25.62 -23.88 0.87
N TYR A 741 25.35 -22.77 1.56
CA TYR A 741 26.05 -22.40 2.80
C TYR A 741 26.00 -23.52 3.85
N LYS A 742 24.83 -24.12 4.08
CA LYS A 742 24.67 -25.30 4.96
C LYS A 742 25.49 -26.49 4.49
N LYS A 743 25.46 -26.81 3.18
CA LYS A 743 26.20 -27.92 2.56
C LYS A 743 27.71 -27.71 2.69
N HIS A 744 28.22 -26.56 2.24
CA HIS A 744 29.64 -26.22 2.24
C HIS A 744 30.18 -26.18 3.67
N LYS A 745 29.45 -25.59 4.64
CA LYS A 745 29.86 -25.64 6.06
C LYS A 745 29.89 -27.06 6.62
N LEU A 746 28.99 -27.95 6.19
CA LEU A 746 29.02 -29.37 6.57
C LEU A 746 30.11 -30.19 5.84
N GLN A 747 30.64 -29.71 4.71
CA GLN A 747 31.80 -30.29 4.02
C GLN A 747 33.11 -29.80 4.66
N LEU A 748 33.22 -28.50 4.97
CA LEU A 748 34.33 -27.90 5.71
C LEU A 748 34.51 -28.55 7.09
N ASN A 749 33.42 -28.74 7.85
CA ASN A 749 33.41 -29.47 9.12
C ASN A 749 33.84 -30.96 9.02
N LYS A 750 34.04 -31.50 7.81
CA LYS A 750 34.56 -32.85 7.54
C LYS A 750 35.96 -32.84 6.89
N GLY A 751 36.54 -31.67 6.64
CA GLY A 751 37.77 -31.55 5.84
C GLY A 751 37.61 -31.88 4.35
N ILE A 752 36.39 -31.81 3.81
CA ILE A 752 36.11 -32.14 2.40
C ILE A 752 36.15 -30.87 1.55
N TYR A 753 37.29 -30.64 0.89
CA TYR A 753 37.58 -29.47 0.04
C TYR A 753 37.23 -29.68 -1.45
N SER A 754 36.21 -30.49 -1.77
CA SER A 754 35.84 -30.81 -3.16
C SER A 754 35.10 -29.69 -3.90
N GLU A 755 34.58 -28.71 -3.16
CA GLU A 755 33.76 -27.58 -3.64
C GLU A 755 34.19 -26.25 -2.99
N ILE A 756 35.35 -26.25 -2.32
CA ILE A 756 35.89 -25.12 -1.55
C ILE A 756 37.41 -25.12 -1.80
N PRO A 757 38.02 -24.01 -2.25
CA PRO A 757 39.47 -23.93 -2.45
C PRO A 757 40.25 -24.20 -1.16
N SER A 758 41.50 -24.65 -1.28
CA SER A 758 42.26 -25.19 -0.15
C SER A 758 42.62 -24.11 0.86
N GLU A 759 42.58 -24.43 2.16
CA GLU A 759 43.00 -23.54 3.25
C GLU A 759 44.43 -22.98 3.04
N LYS A 760 45.31 -23.77 2.40
CA LYS A 760 46.69 -23.38 2.05
C LYS A 760 46.80 -22.20 1.07
N GLU A 761 45.72 -21.86 0.35
CA GLU A 761 45.73 -20.82 -0.68
C GLU A 761 45.46 -19.41 -0.13
N PHE A 762 45.07 -19.29 1.14
CA PHE A 762 44.58 -18.06 1.76
C PHE A 762 45.43 -17.61 2.95
N LYS A 763 45.72 -16.31 3.00
CA LYS A 763 46.34 -15.69 4.20
C LYS A 763 45.25 -15.49 5.26
N LEU A 764 45.55 -15.87 6.51
CA LEU A 764 44.59 -15.81 7.63
C LEU A 764 44.00 -14.40 7.85
N SER A 765 44.80 -13.34 7.63
CA SER A 765 44.38 -11.94 7.67
C SER A 765 43.40 -11.56 6.55
N SER A 766 43.54 -12.14 5.35
CA SER A 766 42.61 -11.96 4.24
C SER A 766 41.27 -12.64 4.54
N ILE A 767 41.29 -13.86 5.10
CA ILE A 767 40.06 -14.54 5.57
C ILE A 767 39.33 -13.68 6.61
N ALA A 768 40.06 -13.15 7.61
CA ALA A 768 39.49 -12.29 8.63
C ALA A 768 38.84 -11.03 8.02
N SER A 769 39.55 -10.29 7.18
CA SER A 769 39.04 -9.10 6.50
C SER A 769 37.79 -9.40 5.65
N ASN A 770 37.90 -10.40 4.76
CA ASN A 770 36.80 -10.77 3.86
C ASN A 770 35.56 -11.26 4.64
N SER A 771 35.73 -11.88 5.80
CA SER A 771 34.60 -12.28 6.66
C SER A 771 33.79 -11.12 7.24
N VAL A 772 34.42 -9.94 7.43
CA VAL A 772 33.73 -8.71 7.85
C VAL A 772 32.94 -8.13 6.69
N HIS A 773 33.54 -8.06 5.50
CA HIS A 773 32.90 -7.48 4.31
C HIS A 773 31.80 -8.34 3.67
N TYR A 774 31.84 -9.66 3.86
CA TYR A 774 30.87 -10.63 3.30
C TYR A 774 29.40 -10.18 3.38
N SER A 775 28.98 -9.66 4.55
CA SER A 775 27.60 -9.25 4.77
C SER A 775 27.20 -8.02 3.94
N GLY A 776 28.10 -7.06 3.77
CA GLY A 776 27.87 -5.89 2.92
C GLY A 776 27.89 -6.24 1.44
N PHE A 777 28.87 -7.06 1.02
CA PHE A 777 28.98 -7.52 -0.36
C PHE A 777 27.76 -8.33 -0.81
N LEU A 778 27.26 -9.30 -0.03
CA LEU A 778 26.09 -10.09 -0.45
C LEU A 778 24.88 -9.18 -0.71
N VAL A 779 24.67 -8.16 0.11
CA VAL A 779 23.56 -7.21 -0.03
C VAL A 779 23.78 -6.26 -1.20
N GLY A 780 25.01 -5.78 -1.43
CA GLY A 780 25.36 -4.94 -2.58
C GLY A 780 25.20 -5.66 -3.92
N TYR A 781 25.63 -6.92 -4.02
CA TYR A 781 25.42 -7.71 -5.24
C TYR A 781 23.95 -8.15 -5.40
N MET A 782 23.21 -8.41 -4.31
CA MET A 782 21.75 -8.58 -4.35
C MET A 782 21.03 -7.32 -4.83
N ALA A 783 21.48 -6.14 -4.43
CA ALA A 783 20.95 -4.86 -4.92
C ALA A 783 21.14 -4.72 -6.43
N TRP A 784 22.39 -4.76 -6.91
CA TRP A 784 22.70 -4.55 -8.32
C TRP A 784 22.13 -5.65 -9.23
N GLY A 785 22.21 -6.91 -8.81
CA GLY A 785 21.58 -8.03 -9.54
C GLY A 785 20.07 -7.86 -9.66
N PHE A 786 19.39 -7.43 -8.59
CA PHE A 786 17.95 -7.13 -8.64
C PHE A 786 17.66 -5.98 -9.61
N VAL A 787 18.41 -4.86 -9.55
CA VAL A 787 18.22 -3.70 -10.45
C VAL A 787 18.37 -4.12 -11.91
N ILE A 788 19.47 -4.80 -12.26
CA ILE A 788 19.77 -5.20 -13.64
C ILE A 788 18.75 -6.21 -14.17
N CYS A 789 18.38 -7.19 -13.36
CA CYS A 789 17.39 -8.20 -13.73
C CYS A 789 15.97 -7.62 -13.84
N PHE A 790 15.57 -6.69 -12.96
CA PHE A 790 14.30 -5.98 -13.06
C PHE A 790 14.20 -5.21 -14.38
N HIS A 791 15.25 -4.47 -14.76
CA HIS A 791 15.29 -3.75 -16.04
C HIS A 791 15.24 -4.70 -17.23
N LEU A 792 16.01 -5.80 -17.20
CA LEU A 792 16.00 -6.79 -18.28
C LEU A 792 14.63 -7.45 -18.44
N ILE A 793 13.99 -7.88 -17.35
CA ILE A 793 12.64 -8.48 -17.40
C ILE A 793 11.60 -7.44 -17.85
N LEU A 794 11.71 -6.18 -17.41
CA LEU A 794 10.83 -5.09 -17.85
C LEU A 794 10.98 -4.83 -19.36
N LEU A 795 12.21 -4.75 -19.87
CA LEU A 795 12.49 -4.60 -21.30
C LEU A 795 11.97 -5.79 -22.12
N ILE A 796 12.11 -7.02 -21.62
CA ILE A 796 11.55 -8.23 -22.25
C ILE A 796 10.02 -8.18 -22.29
N LEU A 797 9.35 -7.79 -21.18
CA LEU A 797 7.90 -7.67 -21.14
C LEU A 797 7.36 -6.54 -22.03
N ILE A 798 8.06 -5.41 -22.11
CA ILE A 798 7.74 -4.32 -23.04
C ILE A 798 7.94 -4.77 -24.49
N GLY A 799 9.06 -5.45 -24.79
CA GLY A 799 9.34 -6.00 -26.11
C GLY A 799 8.30 -7.02 -26.57
N ILE A 800 7.94 -7.97 -25.71
CA ILE A 800 6.83 -8.91 -25.95
C ILE A 800 5.52 -8.15 -26.22
N ARG A 801 5.21 -7.12 -25.43
CA ARG A 801 3.99 -6.31 -25.63
C ARG A 801 3.99 -5.58 -26.97
N ILE A 802 5.10 -4.98 -27.39
CA ILE A 802 5.24 -4.32 -28.71
C ILE A 802 5.08 -5.35 -29.83
N LEU A 803 5.76 -6.50 -29.72
CA LEU A 803 5.62 -7.61 -30.67
C LEU A 803 4.17 -8.10 -30.78
N THR A 804 3.41 -8.19 -29.68
CA THR A 804 1.98 -8.58 -29.73
C THR A 804 1.06 -7.57 -30.43
N PHE A 805 1.47 -6.30 -30.58
CA PHE A 805 0.78 -5.35 -31.48
C PHE A 805 1.20 -5.52 -32.94
N GLN A 806 2.34 -6.14 -33.20
CA GLN A 806 2.97 -6.31 -34.51
C GLN A 806 2.96 -7.78 -34.99
N ILE A 807 1.78 -8.41 -34.95
CA ILE A 807 1.59 -9.85 -35.28
C ILE A 807 2.21 -10.23 -36.63
N ARG A 808 2.07 -9.38 -37.67
CA ARG A 808 2.69 -9.60 -39.00
C ARG A 808 4.22 -9.73 -38.98
N TYR A 809 4.89 -9.01 -38.07
CA TYR A 809 6.35 -9.11 -37.90
C TYR A 809 6.74 -10.38 -37.13
N ILE A 810 5.93 -10.81 -36.15
CA ILE A 810 6.11 -12.13 -35.51
C ILE A 810 5.97 -13.23 -36.58
N GLU A 811 4.94 -13.17 -37.42
CA GLU A 811 4.68 -14.13 -38.49
C GLU A 811 5.85 -14.23 -39.47
N LEU A 812 6.36 -13.10 -39.97
CA LEU A 812 7.52 -13.04 -40.86
C LEU A 812 8.79 -13.62 -40.20
N VAL A 813 9.07 -13.26 -38.94
CA VAL A 813 10.23 -13.76 -38.20
C VAL A 813 10.09 -15.26 -37.90
N LEU A 814 8.89 -15.73 -37.59
CA LEU A 814 8.60 -17.14 -37.31
C LEU A 814 8.71 -17.98 -38.59
N ALA A 815 8.26 -17.47 -39.74
CA ALA A 815 8.41 -18.11 -41.04
C ALA A 815 9.89 -18.31 -41.45
N ILE A 816 10.80 -17.45 -40.99
CA ILE A 816 12.25 -17.60 -41.19
C ILE A 816 12.87 -18.55 -40.15
N ILE A 817 12.50 -18.42 -38.87
CA ILE A 817 13.11 -19.19 -37.77
C ILE A 817 12.64 -20.66 -37.75
N VAL A 818 11.37 -20.96 -38.04
CA VAL A 818 10.83 -22.32 -37.93
C VAL A 818 11.51 -23.31 -38.89
N PRO A 819 11.72 -23.03 -40.19
CA PRO A 819 12.47 -23.93 -41.06
C PRO A 819 13.88 -24.24 -40.55
N ILE A 820 14.60 -23.23 -40.05
CA ILE A 820 15.94 -23.39 -39.47
C ILE A 820 15.90 -24.29 -38.23
N LEU A 821 14.91 -24.09 -37.35
CA LEU A 821 14.69 -24.92 -36.17
C LEU A 821 14.33 -26.37 -36.52
N VAL A 822 13.47 -26.58 -37.52
CA VAL A 822 13.05 -27.89 -38.00
C VAL A 822 14.24 -28.65 -38.61
N ILE A 823 15.06 -28.01 -39.45
CA ILE A 823 16.29 -28.60 -40.01
C ILE A 823 17.27 -28.98 -38.89
N TYR A 824 17.46 -28.11 -37.88
CA TYR A 824 18.30 -28.41 -36.72
C TYR A 824 17.80 -29.62 -35.93
N LEU A 825 16.50 -29.68 -35.62
CA LEU A 825 15.89 -30.78 -34.89
C LEU A 825 15.94 -32.09 -35.69
N LEU A 826 15.67 -32.04 -37.00
CA LEU A 826 15.76 -33.19 -37.90
C LEU A 826 17.20 -33.74 -37.96
N LYS A 827 18.22 -32.86 -38.05
CA LYS A 827 19.62 -33.29 -38.00
C LYS A 827 19.98 -33.90 -36.64
N MET A 828 19.56 -33.29 -35.54
CA MET A 828 19.81 -33.83 -34.19
C MET A 828 19.17 -35.21 -33.99
N LEU A 829 17.94 -35.40 -34.47
CA LEU A 829 17.25 -36.69 -34.48
C LEU A 829 17.96 -37.71 -35.37
N SER A 830 18.36 -37.31 -36.59
CA SER A 830 19.12 -38.17 -37.52
C SER A 830 20.44 -38.64 -36.91
N MET A 831 21.25 -37.73 -36.35
CA MET A 831 22.49 -38.08 -35.64
C MET A 831 22.26 -39.01 -34.45
N ARG A 832 21.20 -38.76 -33.65
CA ARG A 832 20.87 -39.59 -32.48
C ARG A 832 20.39 -41.00 -32.90
N SER A 833 19.64 -41.10 -33.99
CA SER A 833 19.18 -42.37 -34.56
C SER A 833 20.33 -43.14 -35.21
N ALA A 834 21.16 -42.51 -36.05
CA ALA A 834 22.34 -43.14 -36.63
C ALA A 834 23.32 -43.62 -35.53
N GLY A 835 23.55 -42.79 -34.50
CA GLY A 835 24.31 -43.17 -33.31
C GLY A 835 23.77 -44.40 -32.59
N LYS A 836 22.44 -44.51 -32.41
CA LYS A 836 21.81 -45.64 -31.70
C LYS A 836 21.66 -46.91 -32.55
N PHE A 837 21.38 -46.79 -33.84
CA PHE A 837 20.97 -47.92 -34.69
C PHE A 837 22.02 -48.37 -35.71
N LEU A 838 22.90 -47.47 -36.18
CA LEU A 838 23.91 -47.78 -37.20
C LEU A 838 25.32 -47.89 -36.63
N PHE A 839 25.68 -47.05 -35.64
CA PHE A 839 27.05 -46.96 -35.13
C PHE A 839 27.29 -47.76 -33.83
N ILE A 840 26.24 -48.07 -33.08
CA ILE A 840 26.30 -48.82 -31.81
C ILE A 840 25.27 -49.97 -31.86
N GLN A 841 25.52 -50.97 -32.69
CA GLN A 841 24.59 -52.10 -32.88
C GLN A 841 24.50 -53.04 -31.68
N ASN A 842 25.46 -53.00 -30.74
CA ASN A 842 25.51 -53.92 -29.60
C ASN A 842 25.77 -53.19 -28.26
N LEU A 843 24.68 -52.93 -27.51
CA LEU A 843 24.72 -52.21 -26.23
C LEU A 843 25.51 -52.92 -25.12
N ASN A 844 25.65 -54.24 -25.20
CA ASN A 844 26.30 -55.04 -24.16
C ASN A 844 27.84 -55.06 -24.30
N ASN A 845 28.35 -54.92 -25.54
CA ASN A 845 29.80 -54.82 -25.79
C ASN A 845 30.27 -53.37 -25.70
N LYS A 846 31.12 -53.08 -24.72
CA LYS A 846 31.59 -51.71 -24.42
C LYS A 846 32.38 -51.10 -25.59
N ARG A 847 31.71 -50.25 -26.37
CA ARG A 847 32.30 -49.25 -27.30
C ARG A 847 33.17 -49.80 -28.45
N LYS A 848 32.72 -50.83 -29.18
CA LYS A 848 33.22 -51.05 -30.55
C LYS A 848 32.34 -50.30 -31.57
N LEU A 849 32.99 -49.52 -32.43
CA LEU A 849 32.41 -48.93 -33.64
C LEU A 849 32.62 -49.93 -34.78
N GLU A 850 31.60 -50.74 -35.09
CA GLU A 850 31.74 -51.83 -36.06
C GLU A 850 31.68 -51.31 -37.51
N CYS A 851 30.84 -50.32 -37.80
CA CYS A 851 30.66 -49.73 -39.13
C CYS A 851 31.51 -48.46 -39.39
N GLY A 852 32.83 -48.51 -39.11
CA GLY A 852 33.73 -47.35 -39.20
C GLY A 852 33.73 -46.59 -40.53
N LYS A 853 33.60 -47.29 -41.67
CA LYS A 853 33.52 -46.64 -43.01
C LYS A 853 32.26 -45.80 -43.19
N ILE A 854 31.11 -46.30 -42.76
CA ILE A 854 29.82 -45.57 -42.85
C ILE A 854 29.84 -44.37 -41.92
N TYR A 855 30.42 -44.53 -40.71
CA TYR A 855 30.63 -43.41 -39.78
C TYR A 855 31.47 -42.28 -40.37
N ALA A 856 32.58 -42.60 -41.06
CA ALA A 856 33.43 -41.60 -41.71
C ALA A 856 32.70 -40.83 -42.82
N ILE A 857 31.95 -41.52 -43.69
CA ILE A 857 31.15 -40.88 -44.75
C ILE A 857 30.05 -39.99 -44.15
N PHE A 858 29.33 -40.49 -43.13
CA PHE A 858 28.30 -39.73 -42.43
C PHE A 858 28.87 -38.48 -41.74
N LEU A 859 30.08 -38.56 -41.18
CA LEU A 859 30.75 -37.44 -40.53
C LEU A 859 31.21 -36.39 -41.55
N TYR A 860 31.70 -36.79 -42.72
CA TYR A 860 32.04 -35.88 -43.82
C TYR A 860 30.84 -35.06 -44.30
N PHE A 861 29.68 -35.70 -44.58
CA PHE A 861 28.47 -34.96 -44.96
C PHE A 861 27.88 -34.15 -43.79
N SER A 862 28.00 -34.64 -42.56
CA SER A 862 27.54 -33.91 -41.37
C SER A 862 28.31 -32.61 -41.14
N PHE A 863 29.63 -32.60 -41.39
CA PHE A 863 30.54 -31.49 -41.12
C PHE A 863 30.06 -30.14 -41.68
N PHE A 864 29.65 -30.09 -42.94
CA PHE A 864 29.17 -28.86 -43.58
C PHE A 864 27.95 -28.28 -42.86
N ALA A 865 26.99 -29.14 -42.47
CA ALA A 865 25.85 -28.73 -41.67
C ALA A 865 26.22 -28.42 -40.21
N ASP A 866 27.27 -29.03 -39.65
CA ASP A 866 27.78 -28.69 -38.30
C ASP A 866 28.45 -27.32 -38.25
N CYS A 867 29.03 -26.84 -39.36
CA CYS A 867 29.57 -25.47 -39.45
C CYS A 867 28.46 -24.42 -39.23
N PHE A 868 27.34 -24.52 -39.95
CA PHE A 868 26.19 -23.62 -39.78
C PHE A 868 25.55 -23.74 -38.38
N LEU A 869 25.37 -24.97 -37.89
CA LEU A 869 24.81 -25.20 -36.56
C LEU A 869 25.77 -24.78 -35.43
N GLY A 870 27.07 -24.75 -35.68
CA GLY A 870 28.09 -24.21 -34.79
C GLY A 870 27.88 -22.72 -34.48
N ILE A 871 27.49 -21.93 -35.50
CA ILE A 871 27.17 -20.51 -35.33
C ILE A 871 25.93 -20.34 -34.44
N ALA A 872 24.84 -21.06 -34.74
CA ALA A 872 23.62 -21.03 -33.92
C ALA A 872 23.88 -21.52 -32.48
N SER A 873 24.68 -22.57 -32.31
CA SER A 873 25.11 -23.10 -31.02
C SER A 873 25.95 -22.09 -30.24
N CYS A 874 26.83 -21.32 -30.91
CA CYS A 874 27.62 -20.26 -30.30
C CYS A 874 26.73 -19.11 -29.79
N ILE A 875 25.75 -18.67 -30.58
CA ILE A 875 24.77 -17.65 -30.16
C ILE A 875 23.95 -18.15 -28.96
N ILE A 876 23.45 -19.39 -29.01
CA ILE A 876 22.71 -20.02 -27.90
C ILE A 876 23.60 -20.15 -26.65
N ARG A 877 24.89 -20.45 -26.80
CA ARG A 877 25.87 -20.50 -25.69
C ARG A 877 26.07 -19.11 -25.07
N LEU A 878 26.22 -18.08 -25.88
CA LEU A 878 26.37 -16.69 -25.42
C LEU A 878 25.13 -16.20 -24.67
N ILE A 879 23.94 -16.44 -25.21
CA ILE A 879 22.66 -16.09 -24.56
C ILE A 879 22.52 -16.84 -23.23
N LYS A 880 22.80 -18.15 -23.19
CA LYS A 880 22.75 -18.94 -21.95
C LYS A 880 23.76 -18.47 -20.91
N ALA A 881 25.00 -18.17 -21.31
CA ALA A 881 26.02 -17.66 -20.40
C ALA A 881 25.62 -16.28 -19.83
N THR A 882 25.20 -15.35 -20.68
CA THR A 882 24.77 -14.01 -20.27
C THR A 882 23.55 -14.08 -19.35
N PHE A 883 22.55 -14.90 -19.68
CA PHE A 883 21.38 -15.10 -18.82
C PHE A 883 21.75 -15.71 -17.46
N LEU A 884 22.55 -16.78 -17.43
CA LEU A 884 22.97 -17.43 -16.18
C LEU A 884 23.83 -16.49 -15.31
N ASN A 885 24.67 -15.66 -15.92
CA ASN A 885 25.46 -14.65 -15.22
C ASN A 885 24.58 -13.55 -14.61
N ILE A 886 23.60 -13.02 -15.36
CA ILE A 886 22.64 -12.03 -14.85
C ILE A 886 21.78 -12.62 -13.74
N VAL A 887 21.33 -13.86 -13.89
CA VAL A 887 20.56 -14.56 -12.85
C VAL A 887 21.42 -14.74 -11.60
N TYR A 888 22.59 -15.37 -11.69
CA TYR A 888 23.44 -15.63 -10.53
C TYR A 888 24.26 -14.42 -10.07
N MET A 889 24.05 -13.21 -10.61
CA MET A 889 24.86 -12.02 -10.34
C MET A 889 25.01 -11.69 -8.85
N ALA A 890 23.98 -11.98 -8.05
CA ALA A 890 23.98 -11.70 -6.63
C ALA A 890 24.66 -12.75 -5.74
N ARG A 891 25.14 -13.87 -6.31
CA ARG A 891 25.54 -15.05 -5.54
C ARG A 891 27.04 -15.11 -5.28
N LEU A 892 27.44 -14.72 -4.07
CA LEU A 892 28.81 -14.98 -3.57
C LEU A 892 29.18 -16.47 -3.40
N ASP A 893 28.24 -17.41 -3.62
CA ASP A 893 28.49 -18.86 -3.58
C ASP A 893 28.62 -19.49 -4.99
N TYR A 894 28.91 -18.66 -6.00
CA TYR A 894 29.18 -19.04 -7.38
C TYR A 894 30.11 -17.99 -8.03
N SER A 895 31.09 -18.42 -8.82
CA SER A 895 31.90 -17.49 -9.64
C SER A 895 31.36 -17.45 -11.07
N PHE A 896 31.46 -16.28 -11.71
CA PHE A 896 31.18 -16.10 -13.14
C PHE A 896 32.31 -16.65 -14.03
N PHE A 897 33.49 -16.81 -13.45
CA PHE A 897 34.66 -17.37 -14.12
C PHE A 897 34.65 -18.90 -14.03
N GLY A 898 35.26 -19.55 -15.02
CA GLY A 898 35.51 -21.00 -14.95
C GLY A 898 36.59 -21.35 -13.92
N ARG A 899 36.55 -22.58 -13.40
CA ARG A 899 37.47 -23.13 -12.36
C ARG A 899 38.91 -22.59 -12.31
N PRO A 900 39.68 -22.48 -13.41
CA PRO A 900 41.05 -21.95 -13.37
C PRO A 900 41.17 -20.49 -12.90
N LEU A 901 40.06 -19.74 -12.92
CA LEU A 901 40.00 -18.30 -12.68
C LEU A 901 39.07 -17.93 -11.52
N GLU A 902 38.52 -18.88 -10.75
CA GLU A 902 37.61 -18.63 -9.61
C GLU A 902 38.24 -17.84 -8.44
N LYS A 903 39.53 -17.50 -8.54
CA LYS A 903 40.32 -16.71 -7.58
C LYS A 903 40.33 -15.20 -7.88
N PHE A 904 39.88 -14.80 -9.07
CA PHE A 904 39.72 -13.41 -9.50
C PHE A 904 38.26 -12.94 -9.35
#